data_AF-A0A9D6CI15-F1
#
_entry.id   AF-A0A9D6CI15-F1
#
_cell.length_a   1.000
_cell.length_b   1.000
_cell.length_c   1.000
_cell.angle_alpha   90.00
_cell.angle_beta   90.00
_cell.angle_gamma   90.00
#
_symmetry.space_group_name_H-M   'P 1'
#
loop_
_entity.id
_entity.type
_entity.pdbx_description
1 polymer ?
#
loop_
_entity_poly.entity_id
_entity_poly.type
_entity_poly.pdbx_seq_one_letter_code
_entity_poly.pdbx_strand_id
1 'polypeptide(L)'
;MLHRFTTILRSALTGLAAATALLSGTQAAHAQGCANATNDCFTTNLGAGGCNNAACCSIVCTVEPACCEIAWDDLCVSLAVKFCSDCGNSKDSCFEPHAGANCNNGVLCEAVCNVDPTCCETGWDEGCVKIAIELTDDCGEPATGSCLVPHENPNCNDPACCETVCGIDPRCCETTWDQTCVDWASQYCFTCGNARAGSCCYQNDTPFCDDRLCCEAVCEVDPFCCQTRWDSVCAGLATGPGSVCNLPKCRCGVTTPIPGQNLSCLVEHNAPGCSDARCCDSVCYLDAFCCTVSWDNTCTQLARSQCALSGDPAIDAICSSASGSCFVKHELPGCSDDACCARVCAADPLCCTIGWDNNCVDTAELLCNGCGDIEAGSCFWPHGGTGCFDGDCCDRVCSIDPLCCTVEWDLFCVLNAGTICLDSASSCGTPRGRPCSVASFVPGCEDRECCEVQCAIDPTCCQRAWDETCALAASISCDIDFSACPAPGSPLVVHGNPGCANEICCETVCAVDPVCCNFGWNERCVDIAKALCITLETCPSTGRCDESRSTPGCQDATCCNIVCAADPLCCEQAWSSTCVSLARTLCVPDSTTRCPCGGSCFEARSDSAGCNDEVCCTGVCSIDPTCCDQSWDSGCVTIARTVCCGFPECGDNCAGDCFTPHATPFCSDASCCLAVCRFEPYCCDVRWDSSCVAAAQITCAGGCGLPSSGNCYSTSPTPGCADASCCLAVCAAEEFSYCCEIRWDADCVERAEALCEDNRPECGQIGLPGCNIARRGPACSDEDCCEAVCAIDSFCCESEWDETCVEMIYSTRGCERYQYGCGSACAGNCCEAHDTPWCNDEACCDAICNIDIFCCDVRWDEFCAATANTNPACSRVCPDPPCGDPAAGSCCFPHDNANCDDETCCEAVCDIDPFCCDVVWDGACAAIAISECDVCEGGLSCGDPEAGSCCNEHDEPYCNDAKCCVLVCSFDETCCISEWDTTCVILAQTFCGCGSVAGGVDQSTVESMIEGGFLDERGAAHLEAVTRSSAEKAPAKAPQKK
;
A
#
# COMPACT_ATOMS: atom_id res chain seq x y z
N MET A 1 71.72 36.37 -2.43
CA MET A 1 70.30 36.62 -2.77
C MET A 1 70.04 36.60 -4.27
N LEU A 2 70.86 37.23 -5.14
CA LEU A 2 70.65 37.18 -6.59
C LEU A 2 70.70 35.77 -7.22
N HIS A 3 71.50 34.85 -6.68
CA HIS A 3 71.61 33.49 -7.24
C HIS A 3 70.43 32.57 -6.90
N ARG A 4 69.65 32.88 -5.85
CA ARG A 4 68.42 32.13 -5.51
C ARG A 4 67.20 32.61 -6.32
N PHE A 5 67.16 33.90 -6.70
CA PHE A 5 66.08 34.44 -7.53
C PHE A 5 66.13 33.92 -8.98
N THR A 6 67.33 33.71 -9.54
CA THR A 6 67.48 33.18 -10.91
C THR A 6 67.10 31.70 -11.05
N THR A 7 67.21 30.91 -9.99
CA THR A 7 66.86 29.49 -10.01
C THR A 7 65.35 29.30 -9.86
N ILE A 8 64.69 30.12 -9.03
CA ILE A 8 63.23 30.10 -8.85
C ILE A 8 62.51 30.57 -10.13
N LEU A 9 63.02 31.59 -10.83
CA LEU A 9 62.45 32.01 -12.11
C LEU A 9 62.59 30.94 -13.20
N ARG A 10 63.72 30.21 -13.27
CA ARG A 10 63.91 29.12 -14.25
C ARG A 10 62.97 27.94 -13.99
N SER A 11 62.75 27.57 -12.72
CA SER A 11 61.83 26.50 -12.34
C SER A 11 60.36 26.87 -12.60
N ALA A 12 59.96 28.14 -12.40
CA ALA A 12 58.62 28.63 -12.72
C ALA A 12 58.36 28.70 -14.23
N LEU A 13 59.36 29.08 -15.03
CA LEU A 13 59.27 29.11 -16.51
C LEU A 13 59.23 27.70 -17.14
N THR A 14 59.91 26.71 -16.56
CA THR A 14 59.79 25.30 -16.98
C THR A 14 58.47 24.66 -16.53
N GLY A 15 57.92 25.08 -15.38
CA GLY A 15 56.60 24.64 -14.90
C GLY A 15 55.45 25.16 -15.77
N LEU A 16 55.51 26.42 -16.21
CA LEU A 16 54.51 26.99 -17.13
C LEU A 16 54.55 26.34 -18.53
N ALA A 17 55.73 25.96 -19.01
CA ALA A 17 55.92 25.26 -20.29
C ALA A 17 55.45 23.79 -20.25
N ALA A 18 55.59 23.12 -19.09
CA ALA A 18 55.07 21.77 -18.88
C ALA A 18 53.54 21.75 -18.72
N ALA A 19 52.96 22.75 -18.03
CA ALA A 19 51.50 22.90 -17.92
C ALA A 19 50.85 23.20 -19.27
N THR A 20 51.46 24.05 -20.11
CA THR A 20 50.97 24.31 -21.48
C THR A 20 51.14 23.10 -22.40
N ALA A 21 52.17 22.27 -22.23
CA ALA A 21 52.32 21.02 -22.99
C ALA A 21 51.33 19.91 -22.55
N LEU A 22 50.98 19.85 -21.26
CA LEU A 22 49.94 18.94 -20.74
C LEU A 22 48.53 19.37 -21.18
N LEU A 23 48.23 20.66 -21.19
CA LEU A 23 46.99 21.23 -21.76
C LEU A 23 46.87 21.03 -23.28
N SER A 24 48.00 20.97 -24.00
CA SER A 24 48.01 20.66 -25.44
C SER A 24 47.82 19.16 -25.72
N GLY A 25 48.20 18.30 -24.77
CA GLY A 25 48.05 16.85 -24.85
C GLY A 25 46.63 16.36 -24.53
N THR A 26 45.94 17.04 -23.60
CA THR A 26 44.51 16.77 -23.29
C THR A 26 43.58 17.26 -24.40
N GLN A 27 43.90 18.39 -25.05
CA GLN A 27 43.18 18.87 -26.25
C GLN A 27 43.19 17.87 -27.42
N ALA A 28 44.24 17.05 -27.54
CA ALA A 28 44.33 16.05 -28.61
C ALA A 28 43.54 14.76 -28.31
N ALA A 29 43.26 14.45 -27.04
CA ALA A 29 42.46 13.29 -26.63
C ALA A 29 40.95 13.60 -26.67
N HIS A 30 40.52 14.79 -26.20
CA HIS A 30 39.11 15.20 -26.28
C HIS A 30 38.62 15.42 -27.73
N ALA A 31 39.52 15.69 -28.68
CA ALA A 31 39.19 15.86 -30.09
C ALA A 31 38.79 14.56 -30.82
N GLN A 32 39.04 13.37 -30.23
CA GLN A 32 38.71 12.09 -30.87
C GLN A 32 37.22 11.72 -30.79
N GLY A 33 36.50 12.12 -29.74
CA GLY A 33 35.04 11.96 -29.65
C GLY A 33 34.30 12.88 -30.63
N CYS A 34 34.67 14.16 -30.66
CA CYS A 34 34.04 15.16 -31.53
C CYS A 34 34.27 14.98 -33.04
N ALA A 35 35.33 14.28 -33.44
CA ALA A 35 35.67 14.14 -34.86
C ALA A 35 34.83 13.08 -35.60
N ASN A 36 34.21 12.16 -34.85
CA ASN A 36 33.45 11.03 -35.40
C ASN A 36 31.98 10.99 -34.95
N ALA A 37 31.57 11.88 -34.03
CA ALA A 37 30.21 11.97 -33.56
C ALA A 37 29.25 12.41 -34.69
N THR A 38 28.11 11.71 -34.80
CA THR A 38 27.08 11.99 -35.82
C THR A 38 25.79 12.52 -35.23
N ASN A 39 25.65 12.46 -33.91
CA ASN A 39 24.50 12.95 -33.15
C ASN A 39 24.47 14.48 -33.11
N ASP A 40 23.28 15.05 -33.09
CA ASP A 40 23.12 16.50 -32.97
C ASP A 40 23.59 16.99 -31.59
N CYS A 41 24.11 18.22 -31.54
CA CYS A 41 24.67 18.79 -30.30
C CYS A 41 23.62 19.22 -29.29
N PHE A 42 22.36 19.34 -29.71
CA PHE A 42 21.27 19.84 -28.88
C PHE A 42 20.22 18.74 -28.59
N THR A 43 20.53 17.51 -29.00
CA THR A 43 19.77 16.31 -28.62
C THR A 43 20.68 15.41 -27.81
N THR A 44 20.11 14.73 -26.82
CA THR A 44 20.87 13.76 -26.04
C THR A 44 21.32 12.57 -26.89
N ASN A 45 22.47 12.00 -26.54
CA ASN A 45 22.97 10.74 -27.06
C ASN A 45 23.72 10.01 -25.95
N LEU A 46 23.01 9.11 -25.28
CA LEU A 46 23.55 8.37 -24.13
C LEU A 46 24.46 7.21 -24.55
N GLY A 47 24.42 6.80 -25.82
CA GLY A 47 25.22 5.70 -26.38
C GLY A 47 26.61 6.12 -26.90
N ALA A 48 26.88 7.41 -27.05
CA ALA A 48 28.17 7.92 -27.52
C ALA A 48 28.43 9.37 -27.09
N GLY A 49 29.64 9.63 -26.58
CA GLY A 49 30.10 10.98 -26.30
C GLY A 49 30.44 11.79 -27.56
N GLY A 50 30.31 13.10 -27.45
CA GLY A 50 30.54 14.09 -28.49
C GLY A 50 29.30 14.38 -29.32
N CYS A 51 29.39 15.36 -30.23
CA CYS A 51 28.31 15.70 -31.16
C CYS A 51 28.85 16.14 -32.53
N ASN A 52 27.95 16.25 -33.52
CA ASN A 52 28.23 16.46 -34.94
C ASN A 52 28.90 17.81 -35.26
N ASN A 53 28.77 18.82 -34.39
CA ASN A 53 29.45 20.11 -34.52
C ASN A 53 30.74 20.09 -33.70
N ALA A 54 31.87 19.83 -34.37
CA ALA A 54 33.17 19.72 -33.75
C ALA A 54 33.59 20.96 -32.92
N ALA A 55 33.12 22.17 -33.29
CA ALA A 55 33.41 23.38 -32.53
C ALA A 55 32.60 23.44 -31.24
N CYS A 56 31.29 23.16 -31.32
CA CYS A 56 30.43 23.07 -30.15
C CYS A 56 30.90 21.96 -29.20
N CYS A 57 31.05 20.76 -29.76
CA CYS A 57 31.54 19.58 -29.08
C CYS A 57 32.81 19.94 -28.29
N SER A 58 33.81 20.52 -28.95
CA SER A 58 35.06 20.92 -28.29
C SER A 58 34.84 21.89 -27.12
N ILE A 59 33.92 22.85 -27.23
CA ILE A 59 33.63 23.81 -26.15
C ILE A 59 33.00 23.11 -24.96
N VAL A 60 31.97 22.28 -25.20
CA VAL A 60 31.27 21.51 -24.16
C VAL A 60 32.23 20.53 -23.47
N CYS A 61 33.04 19.76 -24.23
CA CYS A 61 34.04 18.85 -23.65
C CYS A 61 35.07 19.59 -22.76
N THR A 62 35.29 20.89 -23.00
CA THR A 62 36.24 21.68 -22.21
C THR A 62 35.64 22.08 -20.87
N VAL A 63 34.31 22.22 -20.80
CA VAL A 63 33.58 22.55 -19.58
C VAL A 63 33.26 21.28 -18.79
N GLU A 64 32.74 20.27 -19.47
CA GLU A 64 32.44 18.95 -18.91
C GLU A 64 33.05 17.85 -19.80
N PRO A 65 34.22 17.30 -19.42
CA PRO A 65 34.90 16.26 -20.20
C PRO A 65 34.07 14.99 -20.38
N ALA A 66 33.18 14.67 -19.44
CA ALA A 66 32.29 13.49 -19.53
C ALA A 66 31.45 13.52 -20.81
N CYS A 67 31.09 14.70 -21.32
CA CYS A 67 30.30 14.85 -22.54
C CYS A 67 30.90 14.20 -23.78
N CYS A 68 32.22 14.00 -23.79
CA CYS A 68 32.96 13.52 -24.95
C CYS A 68 33.70 12.20 -24.69
N GLU A 69 33.71 11.77 -23.43
CA GLU A 69 34.35 10.54 -22.97
C GLU A 69 33.32 9.46 -22.60
N ILE A 70 32.10 9.87 -22.20
CA ILE A 70 31.05 8.99 -21.68
C ILE A 70 29.82 9.07 -22.58
N ALA A 71 29.06 10.16 -22.51
CA ALA A 71 27.76 10.32 -23.17
C ALA A 71 27.45 11.80 -23.40
N TRP A 72 26.62 12.10 -24.39
CA TRP A 72 26.10 13.45 -24.62
C TRP A 72 24.72 13.60 -23.95
N ASP A 73 24.67 13.80 -22.63
CA ASP A 73 23.44 13.84 -21.80
C ASP A 73 22.76 15.23 -21.74
N ASP A 74 21.72 15.39 -20.91
CA ASP A 74 20.99 16.66 -20.70
C ASP A 74 21.89 17.80 -20.21
N LEU A 75 22.91 17.47 -19.40
CA LEU A 75 23.91 18.46 -18.99
C LEU A 75 24.76 18.88 -20.20
N CYS A 76 25.16 17.94 -21.05
CA CYS A 76 25.88 18.22 -22.28
C CYS A 76 25.06 19.03 -23.27
N VAL A 77 23.76 18.71 -23.41
CA VAL A 77 22.81 19.48 -24.23
C VAL A 77 22.60 20.87 -23.64
N SER A 78 22.43 21.03 -22.32
CA SER A 78 22.27 22.35 -21.70
C SER A 78 23.55 23.19 -21.77
N LEU A 79 24.72 22.57 -21.63
CA LEU A 79 26.03 23.20 -21.87
C LEU A 79 26.19 23.56 -23.36
N ALA A 80 25.74 22.70 -24.28
CA ALA A 80 25.76 22.97 -25.71
C ALA A 80 24.83 24.13 -26.05
N VAL A 81 23.60 24.12 -25.57
CA VAL A 81 22.64 25.23 -25.67
C VAL A 81 23.29 26.51 -25.17
N LYS A 82 23.89 26.47 -23.97
CA LYS A 82 24.50 27.64 -23.34
C LYS A 82 25.72 28.19 -24.09
N PHE A 83 26.60 27.31 -24.58
CA PHE A 83 27.92 27.70 -25.08
C PHE A 83 28.08 27.63 -26.60
N CYS A 84 27.15 26.95 -27.28
CA CYS A 84 27.22 26.68 -28.70
C CYS A 84 25.98 27.10 -29.48
N SER A 85 24.79 27.09 -28.85
CA SER A 85 23.61 27.62 -29.50
C SER A 85 23.61 29.14 -29.37
N ASP A 86 23.13 29.81 -30.41
CA ASP A 86 22.72 31.20 -30.28
C ASP A 86 21.36 31.26 -29.54
N CYS A 87 20.62 30.15 -29.42
CA CYS A 87 19.40 29.98 -28.64
C CYS A 87 19.62 29.80 -27.13
N GLY A 88 18.68 30.26 -26.31
CA GLY A 88 18.76 30.23 -24.84
C GLY A 88 19.62 31.32 -24.21
N ASN A 89 20.33 32.11 -25.04
CA ASN A 89 21.15 33.25 -24.61
C ASN A 89 20.38 34.58 -24.57
N SER A 90 19.17 34.60 -25.14
CA SER A 90 18.24 35.72 -25.03
C SER A 90 17.56 35.72 -23.65
N LYS A 91 17.19 36.90 -23.15
CA LYS A 91 16.32 37.02 -21.96
C LYS A 91 14.83 37.08 -22.32
N ASP A 92 14.54 37.18 -23.61
CA ASP A 92 13.21 37.40 -24.13
C ASP A 92 12.49 36.04 -24.30
N SER A 93 11.19 35.99 -23.98
CA SER A 93 10.40 34.75 -23.94
C SER A 93 10.23 34.14 -25.33
N CYS A 94 10.22 32.80 -25.42
CA CYS A 94 9.87 32.08 -26.65
C CYS A 94 8.39 32.26 -27.06
N PHE A 95 7.55 32.70 -26.13
CA PHE A 95 6.11 32.83 -26.32
C PHE A 95 5.66 34.28 -26.55
N GLU A 96 6.60 35.23 -26.65
CA GLU A 96 6.31 36.60 -27.03
C GLU A 96 7.15 37.05 -28.23
N PRO A 97 6.56 37.76 -29.21
CA PRO A 97 7.33 38.26 -30.35
C PRO A 97 8.28 39.38 -29.92
N HIS A 98 9.53 39.31 -30.36
CA HIS A 98 10.56 40.27 -30.02
C HIS A 98 11.54 40.54 -31.17
N ALA A 99 12.21 41.68 -31.11
CA ALA A 99 13.09 42.13 -32.20
C ALA A 99 14.42 41.36 -32.30
N GLY A 100 14.83 40.65 -31.24
CA GLY A 100 15.99 39.75 -31.26
C GLY A 100 15.69 38.48 -32.05
N ALA A 101 16.72 37.87 -32.63
CA ALA A 101 16.65 36.47 -33.03
C ALA A 101 16.82 35.61 -31.77
N ASN A 102 16.15 34.45 -31.74
CA ASN A 102 16.26 33.43 -30.68
C ASN A 102 15.61 33.83 -29.34
N CYS A 103 15.24 32.87 -28.49
CA CYS A 103 14.55 33.13 -27.23
C CYS A 103 15.24 32.49 -26.00
N ASN A 104 14.62 32.62 -24.82
CA ASN A 104 15.15 32.24 -23.50
C ASN A 104 15.20 30.72 -23.21
N ASN A 105 14.32 29.92 -23.83
CA ASN A 105 14.38 28.45 -23.74
C ASN A 105 15.15 27.90 -24.95
N GLY A 106 16.35 27.39 -24.70
CA GLY A 106 17.22 26.95 -25.78
C GLY A 106 16.76 25.70 -26.52
N VAL A 107 16.10 24.74 -25.85
CA VAL A 107 15.59 23.50 -26.47
C VAL A 107 14.42 23.83 -27.40
N LEU A 108 13.45 24.59 -26.88
CA LEU A 108 12.31 25.06 -27.66
C LEU A 108 12.77 25.97 -28.81
N CYS A 109 13.71 26.87 -28.53
CA CYS A 109 14.26 27.76 -29.54
C CYS A 109 14.86 26.99 -30.71
N GLU A 110 15.68 25.98 -30.42
CA GLU A 110 16.30 25.13 -31.45
C GLU A 110 15.25 24.32 -32.22
N ALA A 111 14.23 23.79 -31.53
CA ALA A 111 13.12 23.10 -32.17
C ALA A 111 12.36 24.02 -33.14
N VAL A 112 12.10 25.27 -32.74
CA VAL A 112 11.51 26.29 -33.62
C VAL A 112 12.46 26.65 -34.77
N CYS A 113 13.77 26.82 -34.53
CA CYS A 113 14.76 27.08 -35.58
C CYS A 113 14.79 25.97 -36.65
N ASN A 114 14.59 24.71 -36.22
CA ASN A 114 14.58 23.56 -37.11
C ASN A 114 13.34 23.56 -38.02
N VAL A 115 12.22 24.10 -37.55
CA VAL A 115 11.00 24.28 -38.35
C VAL A 115 11.12 25.52 -39.26
N ASP A 116 11.55 26.65 -38.70
CA ASP A 116 11.78 27.89 -39.43
C ASP A 116 13.11 28.57 -39.01
N PRO A 117 14.17 28.41 -39.82
CA PRO A 117 15.47 29.03 -39.54
C PRO A 117 15.44 30.56 -39.46
N THR A 118 14.42 31.21 -40.04
CA THR A 118 14.33 32.68 -40.02
C THR A 118 14.08 33.24 -38.62
N CYS A 119 13.50 32.45 -37.71
CA CYS A 119 13.35 32.76 -36.29
C CYS A 119 14.68 33.01 -35.58
N CYS A 120 15.74 32.38 -36.09
CA CYS A 120 17.05 32.38 -35.47
C CYS A 120 18.10 33.16 -36.27
N GLU A 121 17.76 33.55 -37.49
CA GLU A 121 18.60 34.39 -38.35
C GLU A 121 18.13 35.85 -38.44
N THR A 122 16.82 36.11 -38.32
CA THR A 122 16.23 37.42 -38.68
C THR A 122 15.43 38.09 -37.56
N GLY A 123 14.82 37.33 -36.66
CA GLY A 123 14.06 37.84 -35.52
C GLY A 123 12.94 36.88 -35.10
N TRP A 124 12.47 37.00 -33.86
CA TRP A 124 11.42 36.16 -33.29
C TRP A 124 10.04 36.83 -33.44
N ASP A 125 9.31 36.50 -34.49
CA ASP A 125 8.01 37.12 -34.79
C ASP A 125 6.81 36.26 -34.36
N GLU A 126 5.59 36.70 -34.67
CA GLU A 126 4.35 35.96 -34.34
C GLU A 126 4.31 34.55 -34.97
N GLY A 127 5.01 34.33 -36.09
CA GLY A 127 5.14 33.02 -36.70
C GLY A 127 6.01 32.09 -35.85
N CYS A 128 7.13 32.60 -35.34
CA CYS A 128 8.02 31.85 -34.44
C CYS A 128 7.32 31.46 -33.13
N VAL A 129 6.54 32.37 -32.55
CA VAL A 129 5.72 32.09 -31.37
C VAL A 129 4.66 31.02 -31.66
N LYS A 130 4.03 31.06 -32.84
CA LYS A 130 3.03 30.03 -33.20
C LYS A 130 3.64 28.64 -33.33
N ILE A 131 4.83 28.54 -33.92
CA ILE A 131 5.58 27.28 -34.00
C ILE A 131 5.96 26.81 -32.59
N ALA A 132 6.39 27.74 -31.72
CA ALA A 132 6.74 27.41 -30.35
C ALA A 132 5.56 26.80 -29.59
N ILE A 133 4.36 27.39 -29.70
CA ILE A 133 3.11 26.87 -29.12
C ILE A 133 2.78 25.48 -29.68
N GLU A 134 2.80 25.32 -31.01
CA GLU A 134 2.49 24.03 -31.66
C GLU A 134 3.44 22.89 -31.24
N LEU A 135 4.69 23.21 -30.87
CA LEU A 135 5.67 22.22 -30.40
C LEU A 135 5.58 21.91 -28.89
N THR A 136 4.71 22.62 -28.16
CA THR A 136 4.53 22.46 -26.70
C THR A 136 3.07 22.22 -26.29
N ASP A 137 2.15 22.08 -27.25
CA ASP A 137 0.71 22.02 -27.00
C ASP A 137 0.26 20.70 -26.34
N ASP A 138 1.04 19.63 -26.45
CA ASP A 138 0.69 18.29 -25.96
C ASP A 138 1.71 17.75 -24.95
N CYS A 139 1.22 16.90 -24.04
CA CYS A 139 2.03 16.13 -23.11
C CYS A 139 2.97 15.17 -23.83
N GLY A 140 4.22 15.07 -23.36
CA GLY A 140 5.24 14.16 -23.89
C GLY A 140 6.04 14.71 -25.08
N GLU A 141 5.78 15.94 -25.52
CA GLU A 141 6.54 16.54 -26.62
C GLU A 141 7.94 16.96 -26.14
N PRO A 142 9.04 16.55 -26.79
CA PRO A 142 10.40 16.81 -26.30
C PRO A 142 10.75 18.28 -26.07
N ALA A 143 10.11 19.20 -26.80
CA ALA A 143 10.37 20.64 -26.72
C ALA A 143 9.70 21.33 -25.51
N THR A 144 8.79 20.65 -24.82
CA THR A 144 8.13 21.16 -23.61
C THR A 144 9.09 21.29 -22.43
N GLY A 145 10.12 20.45 -22.35
CA GLY A 145 11.09 20.46 -21.26
C GLY A 145 10.75 19.47 -20.14
N SER A 146 11.65 19.35 -19.16
CA SER A 146 11.55 18.34 -18.10
C SER A 146 10.40 18.62 -17.14
N CYS A 147 9.64 17.58 -16.78
CA CYS A 147 8.60 17.65 -15.76
C CYS A 147 9.12 18.05 -14.37
N LEU A 148 10.42 17.86 -14.12
CA LEU A 148 11.06 18.13 -12.83
C LEU A 148 11.76 19.49 -12.77
N VAL A 149 11.55 20.37 -13.77
CA VAL A 149 12.16 21.70 -13.83
C VAL A 149 11.11 22.74 -14.23
N PRO A 150 11.01 23.89 -13.53
CA PRO A 150 10.04 24.91 -13.91
C PRO A 150 10.36 25.53 -15.28
N HIS A 151 9.35 25.76 -16.11
CA HIS A 151 9.45 26.44 -17.40
C HIS A 151 8.17 27.22 -17.78
N GLU A 152 8.30 28.17 -18.70
CA GLU A 152 7.24 29.14 -19.04
C GLU A 152 6.07 28.55 -19.84
N ASN A 153 6.25 27.38 -20.47
CA ASN A 153 5.21 26.71 -21.24
C ASN A 153 4.42 25.70 -20.40
N PRO A 154 3.17 25.42 -20.78
CA PRO A 154 2.44 24.26 -20.28
C PRO A 154 3.05 22.94 -20.77
N ASN A 155 2.62 21.84 -20.15
CA ASN A 155 3.00 20.45 -20.42
C ASN A 155 4.48 20.14 -20.17
N CYS A 156 4.83 18.87 -20.06
CA CYS A 156 6.23 18.46 -19.97
C CYS A 156 6.52 17.23 -20.85
N ASN A 157 7.80 16.88 -20.95
CA ASN A 157 8.31 15.94 -21.95
C ASN A 157 8.09 14.46 -21.62
N ASP A 158 7.59 14.13 -20.42
CA ASP A 158 7.12 12.80 -20.09
C ASP A 158 5.59 12.79 -20.20
N PRO A 159 5.01 12.01 -21.14
CA PRO A 159 3.58 12.03 -21.38
C PRO A 159 2.76 11.52 -20.20
N ALA A 160 3.20 10.46 -19.52
CA ALA A 160 2.47 9.88 -18.40
C ALA A 160 2.52 10.83 -17.20
N CYS A 161 3.71 11.34 -16.88
CA CYS A 161 3.88 12.33 -15.83
C CYS A 161 3.06 13.60 -16.10
N CYS A 162 3.14 14.10 -17.33
CA CYS A 162 2.41 15.27 -17.76
C CYS A 162 0.91 15.05 -17.59
N GLU A 163 0.34 13.95 -18.12
CA GLU A 163 -1.09 13.65 -17.97
C GLU A 163 -1.51 13.52 -16.50
N THR A 164 -0.69 12.89 -15.66
CA THR A 164 -0.95 12.78 -14.21
C THR A 164 -0.97 14.16 -13.55
N VAL A 165 0.07 14.97 -13.73
CA VAL A 165 0.14 16.32 -13.15
C VAL A 165 -0.95 17.24 -13.70
N CYS A 166 -1.31 17.09 -14.97
CA CYS A 166 -2.38 17.86 -15.60
C CYS A 166 -3.78 17.44 -15.13
N GLY A 167 -3.94 16.18 -14.74
CA GLY A 167 -5.12 15.71 -14.01
C GLY A 167 -5.21 16.25 -12.58
N ILE A 168 -4.06 16.55 -11.95
CA ILE A 168 -3.97 17.14 -10.61
C ILE A 168 -4.21 18.67 -10.66
N ASP A 169 -3.47 19.39 -11.50
CA ASP A 169 -3.65 20.82 -11.74
C ASP A 169 -3.71 21.10 -13.25
N PRO A 170 -4.92 21.33 -13.82
CA PRO A 170 -5.08 21.68 -15.22
C PRO A 170 -4.30 22.93 -15.65
N ARG A 171 -3.88 23.79 -14.71
CA ARG A 171 -3.04 24.95 -15.06
C ARG A 171 -1.67 24.54 -15.57
N CYS A 172 -1.17 23.35 -15.22
CA CYS A 172 0.09 22.81 -15.71
C CYS A 172 0.04 22.48 -17.22
N CYS A 173 -1.11 22.11 -17.79
CA CYS A 173 -1.30 21.96 -19.24
C CYS A 173 -1.96 23.16 -19.93
N GLU A 174 -2.62 24.05 -19.20
CA GLU A 174 -3.32 25.18 -19.81
C GLU A 174 -2.51 26.48 -19.81
N THR A 175 -1.57 26.64 -18.86
CA THR A 175 -0.94 27.94 -18.61
C THR A 175 0.59 27.91 -18.55
N THR A 176 1.19 27.19 -17.60
CA THR A 176 2.64 27.16 -17.37
C THR A 176 3.00 25.97 -16.50
N TRP A 177 4.23 25.47 -16.62
CA TRP A 177 4.79 24.47 -15.72
C TRP A 177 5.69 25.12 -14.67
N ASP A 178 5.10 25.56 -13.56
CA ASP A 178 5.84 26.25 -12.50
C ASP A 178 6.39 25.30 -11.43
N GLN A 179 6.90 25.84 -10.31
CA GLN A 179 7.44 25.01 -9.22
C GLN A 179 6.38 24.09 -8.62
N THR A 180 5.11 24.50 -8.59
CA THR A 180 4.02 23.65 -8.08
C THR A 180 3.81 22.45 -9.00
N CYS A 181 3.87 22.64 -10.33
CA CYS A 181 3.84 21.53 -11.28
C CYS A 181 5.03 20.57 -11.12
N VAL A 182 6.22 21.09 -10.78
CA VAL A 182 7.41 20.27 -10.48
C VAL A 182 7.29 19.51 -9.17
N ASP A 183 6.69 20.12 -8.15
CA ASP A 183 6.46 19.47 -6.86
C ASP A 183 5.46 18.32 -7.03
N TRP A 184 4.37 18.55 -7.79
CA TRP A 184 3.47 17.49 -8.22
C TRP A 184 4.17 16.41 -9.03
N ALA A 185 5.02 16.79 -9.99
CA ALA A 185 5.75 15.82 -10.78
C ALA A 185 6.72 14.98 -9.94
N SER A 186 7.40 15.59 -8.97
CA SER A 186 8.33 14.91 -8.08
C SER A 186 7.63 13.92 -7.15
N GLN A 187 6.37 14.20 -6.81
CA GLN A 187 5.55 13.37 -5.93
C GLN A 187 4.83 12.24 -6.68
N TYR A 188 4.26 12.52 -7.85
CA TYR A 188 3.35 11.62 -8.56
C TYR A 188 3.94 10.97 -9.82
N CYS A 189 5.06 11.49 -10.31
CA CYS A 189 5.72 10.90 -11.47
C CYS A 189 6.88 10.02 -11.03
N PHE A 190 6.63 8.72 -11.04
CA PHE A 190 7.70 7.73 -11.02
C PHE A 190 8.44 7.83 -12.35
N THR A 191 9.63 8.41 -12.28
CA THR A 191 10.55 8.53 -13.40
C THR A 191 11.92 8.10 -12.93
N CYS A 192 12.83 7.94 -13.88
CA CYS A 192 14.21 7.63 -13.56
C CYS A 192 14.84 8.65 -12.59
N GLY A 193 15.44 8.13 -11.52
CA GLY A 193 16.08 8.96 -10.49
C GLY A 193 15.15 9.51 -9.43
N ASN A 194 13.88 9.08 -9.41
CA ASN A 194 13.00 9.37 -8.29
C ASN A 194 13.65 8.81 -7.00
N ALA A 195 13.74 9.64 -5.95
CA ALA A 195 14.40 9.25 -4.71
C ALA A 195 13.70 8.08 -3.99
N ARG A 196 12.41 7.84 -4.29
CA ARG A 196 11.59 6.73 -3.79
C ARG A 196 11.61 5.50 -4.71
N ALA A 197 12.16 5.60 -5.92
CA ALA A 197 12.43 4.41 -6.71
C ALA A 197 13.48 3.55 -5.98
N GLY A 198 13.44 2.23 -6.18
CA GLY A 198 14.41 1.33 -5.57
C GLY A 198 15.85 1.57 -6.07
N SER A 199 16.82 0.97 -5.38
CA SER A 199 18.24 1.08 -5.75
C SER A 199 18.49 0.56 -7.16
N CYS A 200 19.34 1.25 -7.94
CA CYS A 200 19.80 0.72 -9.23
C CYS A 200 20.72 -0.50 -9.11
N CYS A 201 21.22 -0.81 -7.91
CA CYS A 201 22.25 -1.82 -7.71
C CYS A 201 21.72 -3.25 -7.65
N TYR A 202 20.43 -3.43 -7.38
CA TYR A 202 19.77 -4.73 -7.24
C TYR A 202 18.29 -4.61 -7.59
N GLN A 203 17.61 -5.73 -7.79
CA GLN A 203 16.20 -5.76 -8.17
C GLN A 203 15.27 -5.13 -7.12
N ASN A 204 14.13 -4.60 -7.54
CA ASN A 204 13.04 -4.12 -6.72
C ASN A 204 11.69 -4.28 -7.46
N ASP A 205 10.57 -4.04 -6.78
CA ASP A 205 9.22 -4.26 -7.33
C ASP A 205 8.67 -3.04 -8.08
N THR A 206 9.31 -1.88 -7.95
CA THR A 206 8.93 -0.68 -8.69
C THR A 206 9.57 -0.65 -10.08
N PRO A 207 8.92 -0.07 -11.10
CA PRO A 207 9.65 0.38 -12.28
C PRO A 207 10.66 1.47 -11.89
N PHE A 208 11.68 1.69 -12.73
CA PHE A 208 12.75 2.67 -12.54
C PHE A 208 13.70 2.36 -11.38
N CYS A 209 14.74 3.19 -11.22
CA CYS A 209 15.62 3.14 -10.06
C CYS A 209 16.11 4.54 -9.67
N ASP A 210 16.73 4.65 -8.50
CA ASP A 210 17.02 5.91 -7.80
C ASP A 210 18.15 6.78 -8.37
N ASP A 211 18.91 6.27 -9.35
CA ASP A 211 19.90 7.03 -10.12
C ASP A 211 19.35 7.32 -11.51
N ARG A 212 19.10 8.60 -11.78
CA ARG A 212 18.48 9.06 -13.03
C ARG A 212 19.22 8.57 -14.28
N LEU A 213 20.52 8.86 -14.35
CA LEU A 213 21.32 8.57 -15.55
C LEU A 213 21.46 7.06 -15.76
N CYS A 214 21.61 6.30 -14.67
CA CYS A 214 21.66 4.85 -14.75
C CYS A 214 20.33 4.27 -15.23
N CYS A 215 19.24 4.70 -14.60
CA CYS A 215 17.90 4.25 -14.93
C CYS A 215 17.58 4.52 -16.41
N GLU A 216 17.76 5.76 -16.89
CA GLU A 216 17.46 6.14 -18.28
C GLU A 216 18.27 5.29 -19.26
N ALA A 217 19.57 5.08 -18.99
CA ALA A 217 20.43 4.24 -19.82
C ALA A 217 19.98 2.77 -19.85
N VAL A 218 19.46 2.24 -18.74
CA VAL A 218 18.91 0.88 -18.69
C VAL A 218 17.55 0.81 -19.39
N CYS A 219 16.66 1.79 -19.21
CA CYS A 219 15.37 1.87 -19.90
C CYS A 219 15.51 1.85 -21.43
N GLU A 220 16.53 2.52 -21.97
CA GLU A 220 16.81 2.53 -23.40
C GLU A 220 17.17 1.13 -23.93
N VAL A 221 17.81 0.32 -23.09
CA VAL A 221 18.18 -1.06 -23.43
C VAL A 221 17.00 -2.00 -23.25
N ASP A 222 16.26 -1.87 -22.14
CA ASP A 222 15.10 -2.68 -21.82
C ASP A 222 13.97 -1.83 -21.21
N PRO A 223 12.92 -1.51 -22.00
CA PRO A 223 11.77 -0.75 -21.51
C PRO A 223 11.00 -1.44 -20.38
N PHE A 224 11.14 -2.76 -20.20
CA PHE A 224 10.50 -3.48 -19.09
C PHE A 224 10.90 -2.89 -17.73
N CYS A 225 12.17 -2.49 -17.59
CA CYS A 225 12.72 -1.88 -16.37
C CYS A 225 11.97 -0.63 -15.93
N CYS A 226 11.24 0.03 -16.84
CA CYS A 226 10.67 1.36 -16.66
C CYS A 226 9.17 1.39 -16.96
N GLN A 227 8.59 0.23 -17.28
CA GLN A 227 7.15 0.05 -17.51
C GLN A 227 6.53 -0.98 -16.58
N THR A 228 7.33 -1.91 -16.04
CA THR A 228 6.81 -3.02 -15.24
C THR A 228 7.50 -3.08 -13.89
N ARG A 229 8.82 -3.35 -13.86
CA ARG A 229 9.60 -3.44 -12.62
C ARG A 229 11.09 -3.44 -12.91
N TRP A 230 11.89 -3.06 -11.92
CA TRP A 230 13.34 -3.16 -11.96
C TRP A 230 13.80 -4.55 -11.49
N ASP A 231 13.87 -5.52 -12.40
CA ASP A 231 14.25 -6.89 -12.06
C ASP A 231 15.78 -7.14 -12.02
N SER A 232 16.18 -8.38 -11.77
CA SER A 232 17.61 -8.79 -11.73
C SER A 232 18.34 -8.58 -13.07
N VAL A 233 17.62 -8.53 -14.19
CA VAL A 233 18.21 -8.22 -15.51
C VAL A 233 18.51 -6.72 -15.58
N CYS A 234 17.59 -5.87 -15.12
CA CYS A 234 17.78 -4.41 -15.01
C CYS A 234 18.99 -4.09 -14.13
N ALA A 235 19.07 -4.66 -12.94
CA ALA A 235 20.21 -4.50 -12.04
C ALA A 235 21.53 -5.04 -12.64
N GLY A 236 21.46 -6.15 -13.38
CA GLY A 236 22.61 -6.70 -14.11
C GLY A 236 23.12 -5.79 -15.22
N LEU A 237 22.22 -5.11 -15.95
CA LEU A 237 22.58 -4.09 -16.94
C LEU A 237 23.22 -2.87 -16.28
N ALA A 238 22.73 -2.47 -15.10
CA ALA A 238 23.27 -1.34 -14.33
C ALA A 238 24.66 -1.60 -13.74
N THR A 239 24.92 -2.82 -13.24
CA THR A 239 26.13 -3.15 -12.47
C THR A 239 27.17 -3.95 -13.25
N GLY A 240 26.80 -4.45 -14.42
CA GLY A 240 27.65 -5.33 -15.23
C GLY A 240 28.96 -4.68 -15.71
N PRO A 241 29.99 -5.49 -16.06
CA PRO A 241 31.24 -4.97 -16.60
C PRO A 241 31.03 -4.17 -17.89
N GLY A 242 31.33 -2.86 -17.84
CA GLY A 242 31.14 -1.95 -18.97
C GLY A 242 29.74 -1.32 -19.02
N SER A 243 28.97 -1.39 -17.93
CA SER A 243 27.72 -0.63 -17.79
C SER A 243 27.97 0.88 -17.88
N VAL A 244 26.95 1.58 -18.39
CA VAL A 244 26.95 3.05 -18.51
C VAL A 244 26.84 3.70 -17.13
N CYS A 245 26.21 3.01 -16.16
CA CYS A 245 25.87 3.55 -14.86
C CYS A 245 27.07 3.91 -13.97
N ASN A 246 28.25 3.28 -14.15
CA ASN A 246 29.46 3.52 -13.36
C ASN A 246 29.21 3.81 -11.85
N LEU A 247 28.33 3.04 -11.21
CA LEU A 247 27.89 3.28 -9.83
C LEU A 247 28.89 2.63 -8.85
N PRO A 248 29.78 3.39 -8.20
CA PRO A 248 30.78 2.80 -7.30
C PRO A 248 30.15 2.32 -5.98
N LYS A 249 28.89 2.69 -5.72
CA LYS A 249 28.08 2.23 -4.60
C LYS A 249 27.66 0.76 -4.75
N CYS A 250 27.50 0.26 -5.98
CA CYS A 250 27.10 -1.12 -6.21
C CYS A 250 28.27 -2.09 -6.00
N ARG A 251 28.09 -3.06 -5.08
CA ARG A 251 29.15 -4.00 -4.69
C ARG A 251 28.86 -5.48 -4.99
N CYS A 252 27.65 -5.80 -5.45
CA CYS A 252 27.33 -7.15 -5.90
C CYS A 252 28.25 -7.60 -7.03
N GLY A 253 28.80 -8.80 -6.92
CA GLY A 253 29.71 -9.36 -7.92
C GLY A 253 31.15 -8.81 -7.88
N VAL A 254 31.48 -7.92 -6.95
CA VAL A 254 32.83 -7.34 -6.85
C VAL A 254 33.79 -8.39 -6.27
N THR A 255 34.67 -8.90 -7.14
CA THR A 255 35.71 -9.90 -6.77
C THR A 255 37.08 -9.26 -6.49
N THR A 256 37.21 -7.94 -6.59
CA THR A 256 38.49 -7.27 -6.39
C THR A 256 38.98 -7.45 -4.95
N PRO A 257 40.20 -7.97 -4.72
CA PRO A 257 40.68 -8.27 -3.38
C PRO A 257 40.81 -7.01 -2.52
N ILE A 258 39.97 -6.87 -1.50
CA ILE A 258 40.19 -5.92 -0.40
C ILE A 258 41.14 -6.60 0.60
N PRO A 259 42.30 -6.00 0.94
CA PRO A 259 43.26 -6.62 1.84
C PRO A 259 42.61 -7.03 3.17
N GLY A 260 42.51 -8.34 3.42
CA GLY A 260 42.00 -8.90 4.67
C GLY A 260 40.50 -9.22 4.71
N GLN A 261 39.75 -9.09 3.61
CA GLN A 261 38.33 -9.47 3.56
C GLN A 261 38.05 -10.56 2.53
N ASN A 262 37.23 -11.54 2.92
CA ASN A 262 36.72 -12.61 2.08
C ASN A 262 35.27 -12.29 1.73
N LEU A 263 35.00 -11.82 0.51
CA LEU A 263 33.68 -11.38 0.05
C LEU A 263 32.77 -12.55 -0.38
N SER A 264 32.95 -13.73 0.21
CA SER A 264 32.08 -14.88 -0.06
C SER A 264 30.69 -14.62 0.50
N CYS A 265 29.64 -14.95 -0.25
CA CYS A 265 28.25 -14.80 0.22
C CYS A 265 27.94 -15.64 1.47
N LEU A 266 28.75 -16.67 1.75
CA LEU A 266 28.61 -17.55 2.92
C LEU A 266 29.42 -17.09 4.15
N VAL A 267 30.09 -15.93 4.10
CA VAL A 267 30.97 -15.45 5.16
C VAL A 267 30.65 -14.00 5.51
N GLU A 268 30.43 -13.74 6.79
CA GLU A 268 30.17 -12.39 7.31
C GLU A 268 31.37 -11.44 7.13
N HIS A 269 31.10 -10.20 6.72
CA HIS A 269 32.08 -9.13 6.58
C HIS A 269 31.45 -7.72 6.57
N ASN A 270 32.24 -6.71 6.96
CA ASN A 270 31.74 -5.35 7.11
C ASN A 270 31.51 -4.59 5.79
N ALA A 271 31.96 -5.13 4.65
CA ALA A 271 31.64 -4.56 3.35
C ALA A 271 30.21 -4.96 2.93
N PRO A 272 29.44 -4.07 2.29
CA PRO A 272 28.18 -4.47 1.69
C PRO A 272 28.39 -5.27 0.40
N GLY A 273 27.42 -6.12 0.08
CA GLY A 273 27.38 -7.01 -1.08
C GLY A 273 28.38 -8.16 -1.03
N CYS A 274 28.13 -9.22 -1.81
CA CYS A 274 29.03 -10.37 -1.91
C CYS A 274 29.53 -10.61 -3.34
N SER A 275 30.46 -11.56 -3.47
CA SER A 275 31.20 -11.83 -4.70
C SER A 275 30.40 -12.54 -5.81
N ASP A 276 29.28 -13.17 -5.49
CA ASP A 276 28.35 -13.70 -6.49
C ASP A 276 27.26 -12.65 -6.76
N ALA A 277 27.18 -12.18 -8.01
CA ALA A 277 26.29 -11.08 -8.37
C ALA A 277 24.80 -11.44 -8.26
N ARG A 278 24.41 -12.67 -8.64
CA ARG A 278 23.00 -13.10 -8.59
C ARG A 278 22.57 -13.38 -7.16
N CYS A 279 23.40 -14.09 -6.40
CA CYS A 279 23.10 -14.32 -5.00
C CYS A 279 23.02 -13.01 -4.21
N CYS A 280 23.94 -12.09 -4.48
CA CYS A 280 23.91 -10.77 -3.87
C CYS A 280 22.63 -10.01 -4.23
N ASP A 281 22.23 -9.99 -5.50
CA ASP A 281 20.98 -9.37 -5.96
C ASP A 281 19.75 -9.94 -5.23
N SER A 282 19.59 -11.27 -5.17
CA SER A 282 18.48 -11.92 -4.47
C SER A 282 18.45 -11.62 -2.97
N VAL A 283 19.60 -11.69 -2.29
CA VAL A 283 19.69 -11.38 -0.85
C VAL A 283 19.40 -9.90 -0.58
N CYS A 284 19.83 -9.00 -1.46
CA CYS A 284 19.63 -7.57 -1.29
C CYS A 284 18.23 -7.10 -1.64
N TYR A 285 17.54 -7.81 -2.53
CA TYR A 285 16.12 -7.62 -2.76
C TYR A 285 15.30 -7.90 -1.51
N LEU A 286 15.59 -9.01 -0.82
CA LEU A 286 14.94 -9.34 0.45
C LEU A 286 15.38 -8.39 1.57
N ASP A 287 16.68 -8.08 1.65
CA ASP A 287 17.25 -7.31 2.74
C ASP A 287 18.29 -6.30 2.26
N ALA A 288 17.83 -5.08 2.02
CA ALA A 288 18.65 -3.97 1.52
C ALA A 288 19.86 -3.64 2.43
N PHE A 289 19.81 -3.97 3.73
CA PHE A 289 20.95 -3.84 4.63
C PHE A 289 22.19 -4.53 4.08
N CYS A 290 22.02 -5.69 3.43
CA CYS A 290 23.11 -6.51 2.90
C CYS A 290 23.89 -5.81 1.78
N CYS A 291 23.24 -4.93 1.00
CA CYS A 291 23.85 -4.17 -0.09
C CYS A 291 24.20 -2.73 0.25
N THR A 292 23.69 -2.21 1.36
CA THR A 292 23.86 -0.80 1.72
C THR A 292 24.77 -0.61 2.93
N VAL A 293 24.66 -1.49 3.93
CA VAL A 293 25.33 -1.35 5.22
C VAL A 293 26.51 -2.31 5.33
N SER A 294 26.24 -3.61 5.39
CA SER A 294 27.24 -4.65 5.60
C SER A 294 26.67 -6.05 5.34
N TRP A 295 27.54 -7.03 5.12
CA TRP A 295 27.16 -8.44 4.95
C TRP A 295 27.26 -9.19 6.28
N ASP A 296 26.16 -9.23 7.03
CA ASP A 296 26.09 -9.80 8.38
C ASP A 296 25.61 -11.27 8.41
N ASN A 297 25.31 -11.78 9.60
CA ASN A 297 24.80 -13.14 9.77
C ASN A 297 23.48 -13.36 9.02
N THR A 298 22.56 -12.39 9.05
CA THR A 298 21.29 -12.42 8.32
C THR A 298 21.53 -12.59 6.82
N CYS A 299 22.43 -11.79 6.24
CA CYS A 299 22.80 -11.89 4.83
C CYS A 299 23.35 -13.28 4.47
N THR A 300 24.20 -13.87 5.33
CA THR A 300 24.73 -15.22 5.07
C THR A 300 23.68 -16.32 5.20
N GLN A 301 22.67 -16.14 6.05
CA GLN A 301 21.58 -17.10 6.22
C GLN A 301 20.61 -17.03 5.05
N LEU A 302 20.24 -15.81 4.63
CA LEU A 302 19.49 -15.57 3.39
C LEU A 302 20.24 -16.15 2.18
N ALA A 303 21.56 -15.96 2.08
CA ALA A 303 22.33 -16.56 0.98
C ALA A 303 22.29 -18.10 0.96
N ARG A 304 22.13 -18.76 2.12
CA ARG A 304 22.04 -20.23 2.18
C ARG A 304 20.67 -20.76 1.82
N SER A 305 19.61 -19.98 2.06
CA SER A 305 18.24 -20.34 1.73
C SER A 305 17.85 -19.92 0.33
N GLN A 306 18.44 -18.85 -0.22
CA GLN A 306 17.99 -18.25 -1.47
C GLN A 306 18.92 -18.50 -2.67
N CYS A 307 20.18 -18.92 -2.44
CA CYS A 307 21.17 -18.97 -3.51
C CYS A 307 21.70 -20.37 -3.82
N ALA A 308 21.99 -20.59 -5.11
CA ALA A 308 22.70 -21.75 -5.59
C ALA A 308 24.21 -21.66 -5.24
N LEU A 309 24.59 -22.13 -4.05
CA LEU A 309 25.98 -22.06 -3.53
C LEU A 309 26.54 -23.46 -3.23
N SER A 310 26.57 -24.34 -4.23
CA SER A 310 27.05 -25.72 -4.10
C SER A 310 28.59 -25.85 -4.03
N GLY A 311 29.31 -24.79 -4.44
CA GLY A 311 30.76 -24.82 -4.63
C GLY A 311 31.20 -25.42 -5.96
N ASP A 312 30.25 -25.86 -6.81
CA ASP A 312 30.46 -26.19 -8.23
C ASP A 312 29.80 -25.12 -9.11
N PRO A 313 30.58 -24.26 -9.79
CA PRO A 313 30.03 -23.19 -10.63
C PRO A 313 29.11 -23.68 -11.76
N ALA A 314 29.22 -24.95 -12.18
CA ALA A 314 28.34 -25.51 -13.20
C ALA A 314 26.95 -25.85 -12.65
N ILE A 315 26.87 -26.30 -11.39
CA ILE A 315 25.58 -26.51 -10.70
C ILE A 315 24.94 -25.16 -10.42
N ASP A 316 25.72 -24.22 -9.87
CA ASP A 316 25.24 -22.90 -9.48
C ASP A 316 24.63 -22.16 -10.68
N ALA A 317 25.30 -22.19 -11.84
CA ALA A 317 24.79 -21.58 -13.07
C ALA A 317 23.48 -22.22 -13.62
N ILE A 318 23.30 -23.53 -13.43
CA ILE A 318 22.08 -24.22 -13.86
C ILE A 318 20.93 -23.87 -12.92
N CYS A 319 21.17 -24.00 -11.62
CA CYS A 319 20.15 -23.78 -10.60
C CYS A 319 19.67 -22.34 -10.57
N SER A 320 20.55 -21.36 -10.74
CA SER A 320 20.16 -19.94 -10.80
C SER A 320 19.39 -19.50 -12.04
N SER A 321 19.00 -20.42 -12.91
CA SER A 321 18.16 -20.13 -14.08
C SER A 321 17.17 -21.25 -14.39
N ALA A 322 17.08 -22.25 -13.53
CA ALA A 322 16.19 -23.37 -13.73
C ALA A 322 14.75 -22.96 -13.42
N SER A 323 13.81 -23.70 -14.02
CA SER A 323 12.38 -23.41 -13.94
C SER A 323 11.62 -24.71 -13.71
N GLY A 324 10.48 -24.64 -13.03
CA GLY A 324 9.69 -25.82 -12.66
C GLY A 324 9.85 -26.15 -11.18
N SER A 325 8.79 -26.66 -10.57
CA SER A 325 8.75 -26.91 -9.14
C SER A 325 9.77 -27.98 -8.72
N CYS A 326 10.49 -27.73 -7.62
CA CYS A 326 11.40 -28.71 -7.03
C CYS A 326 10.67 -29.95 -6.50
N PHE A 327 9.37 -29.83 -6.23
CA PHE A 327 8.54 -30.88 -5.63
C PHE A 327 7.63 -31.58 -6.64
N VAL A 328 7.75 -31.23 -7.93
CA VAL A 328 6.99 -31.89 -9.00
C VAL A 328 7.97 -32.36 -10.07
N LYS A 329 7.87 -33.64 -10.43
CA LYS A 329 8.68 -34.20 -11.52
C LYS A 329 8.47 -33.39 -12.81
N HIS A 330 9.56 -33.08 -13.50
CA HIS A 330 9.53 -32.48 -14.83
C HIS A 330 10.74 -32.86 -15.69
N GLU A 331 10.65 -32.62 -16.99
CA GLU A 331 11.66 -33.11 -17.94
C GLU A 331 12.88 -32.16 -18.08
N LEU A 332 12.80 -30.93 -17.56
CA LEU A 332 13.92 -29.98 -17.54
C LEU A 332 14.88 -30.29 -16.37
N PRO A 333 16.21 -30.06 -16.51
CA PRO A 333 17.16 -30.15 -15.40
C PRO A 333 17.08 -28.95 -14.44
N GLY A 334 17.41 -29.19 -13.17
CA GLY A 334 17.29 -28.21 -12.10
C GLY A 334 15.84 -27.96 -11.68
N CYS A 335 15.59 -27.01 -10.78
CA CYS A 335 14.25 -26.56 -10.39
C CYS A 335 14.29 -25.07 -10.00
N SER A 336 13.13 -24.45 -9.76
CA SER A 336 12.98 -22.99 -9.61
C SER A 336 13.45 -22.39 -8.29
N ASP A 337 13.71 -23.21 -7.27
CA ASP A 337 14.38 -22.75 -6.05
C ASP A 337 15.87 -23.03 -6.19
N ASP A 338 16.65 -21.95 -6.27
CA ASP A 338 18.09 -21.92 -6.47
C ASP A 338 18.85 -22.75 -5.43
N ALA A 339 18.52 -22.58 -4.14
CA ALA A 339 19.22 -23.25 -3.05
C ALA A 339 18.83 -24.72 -2.98
N CYS A 340 17.53 -25.02 -3.10
CA CYS A 340 17.04 -26.38 -3.16
C CYS A 340 17.64 -27.14 -4.35
N CYS A 341 17.60 -26.53 -5.53
CA CYS A 341 18.21 -27.08 -6.73
C CYS A 341 19.69 -27.38 -6.50
N ALA A 342 20.45 -26.45 -5.93
CA ALA A 342 21.88 -26.64 -5.69
C ALA A 342 22.16 -27.76 -4.69
N ARG A 343 21.36 -27.88 -3.61
CA ARG A 343 21.48 -28.96 -2.61
C ARG A 343 21.18 -30.33 -3.25
N VAL A 344 20.08 -30.43 -3.99
CA VAL A 344 19.67 -31.66 -4.67
C VAL A 344 20.68 -32.05 -5.75
N CYS A 345 21.15 -31.11 -6.56
CA CYS A 345 22.13 -31.38 -7.61
C CYS A 345 23.53 -31.68 -7.06
N ALA A 346 23.91 -31.11 -5.91
CA ALA A 346 25.13 -31.51 -5.22
C ALA A 346 25.03 -32.95 -4.66
N ALA A 347 23.84 -33.37 -4.25
CA ALA A 347 23.58 -34.74 -3.80
C ALA A 347 23.49 -35.74 -4.98
N ASP A 348 22.79 -35.37 -6.05
CA ASP A 348 22.66 -36.12 -7.30
C ASP A 348 22.82 -35.21 -8.53
N PRO A 349 24.02 -35.16 -9.14
CA PRO A 349 24.29 -34.35 -10.32
C PRO A 349 23.43 -34.70 -11.55
N LEU A 350 22.73 -35.85 -11.57
CA LEU A 350 21.83 -36.20 -12.67
C LEU A 350 20.60 -35.29 -12.72
N CYS A 351 20.16 -34.76 -11.58
CA CYS A 351 19.05 -33.81 -11.49
C CYS A 351 19.33 -32.50 -12.26
N CYS A 352 20.60 -32.09 -12.35
CA CYS A 352 21.03 -30.91 -13.11
C CYS A 352 21.58 -31.22 -14.50
N THR A 353 21.83 -32.48 -14.86
CA THR A 353 22.45 -32.84 -16.15
C THR A 353 21.57 -33.63 -17.10
N ILE A 354 20.55 -34.31 -16.59
CA ILE A 354 19.63 -35.15 -17.38
C ILE A 354 18.18 -34.62 -17.30
N GLY A 355 17.68 -34.35 -16.10
CA GLY A 355 16.30 -33.89 -15.87
C GLY A 355 15.84 -34.12 -14.42
N TRP A 356 14.73 -33.51 -14.03
CA TRP A 356 14.20 -33.55 -12.67
C TRP A 356 13.18 -34.69 -12.46
N ASP A 357 13.66 -35.89 -12.08
CA ASP A 357 12.83 -37.07 -11.89
C ASP A 357 12.25 -37.23 -10.47
N ASN A 358 11.52 -38.32 -10.21
CA ASN A 358 10.95 -38.57 -8.87
C ASN A 358 12.03 -38.73 -7.80
N ASN A 359 13.24 -39.20 -8.13
CA ASN A 359 14.31 -39.27 -7.14
C ASN A 359 14.83 -37.87 -6.79
N CYS A 360 14.84 -36.94 -7.75
CA CYS A 360 15.10 -35.52 -7.49
C CYS A 360 14.03 -34.91 -6.58
N VAL A 361 12.75 -35.20 -6.83
CA VAL A 361 11.63 -34.78 -5.95
C VAL A 361 11.77 -35.35 -4.54
N ASP A 362 11.97 -36.67 -4.39
CA ASP A 362 12.15 -37.32 -3.08
C ASP A 362 13.38 -36.74 -2.33
N THR A 363 14.44 -36.39 -3.07
CA THR A 363 15.63 -35.74 -2.51
C THR A 363 15.36 -34.29 -2.13
N ALA A 364 14.55 -33.56 -2.91
CA ALA A 364 14.14 -32.19 -2.62
C ALA A 364 13.26 -32.14 -1.37
N GLU A 365 12.28 -33.04 -1.24
CA GLU A 365 11.47 -33.20 -0.03
C GLU A 365 12.36 -33.42 1.21
N LEU A 366 13.47 -34.14 1.07
CA LEU A 366 14.39 -34.41 2.16
C LEU A 366 15.36 -33.26 2.49
N LEU A 367 15.82 -32.52 1.48
CA LEU A 367 16.93 -31.55 1.61
C LEU A 367 16.50 -30.07 1.59
N CYS A 368 15.28 -29.78 1.12
CA CYS A 368 14.82 -28.41 0.86
C CYS A 368 13.71 -27.97 1.81
N ASN A 369 12.73 -28.82 2.09
CA ASN A 369 11.63 -28.52 3.02
C ASN A 369 11.93 -28.96 4.46
N GLY A 370 13.18 -28.77 4.86
CA GLY A 370 13.70 -29.25 6.13
C GLY A 370 13.72 -28.19 7.22
N CYS A 371 13.81 -28.67 8.44
CA CYS A 371 14.19 -27.90 9.61
C CYS A 371 15.29 -26.87 9.38
N GLY A 372 15.06 -25.63 9.80
CA GLY A 372 16.06 -24.57 9.69
C GLY A 372 15.90 -23.65 8.47
N ASP A 373 14.87 -23.85 7.65
CA ASP A 373 14.60 -22.98 6.52
C ASP A 373 14.00 -21.64 6.98
N ILE A 374 14.41 -20.54 6.35
CA ILE A 374 13.92 -19.19 6.70
C ILE A 374 12.43 -19.02 6.37
N GLU A 375 11.93 -19.78 5.40
CA GLU A 375 10.53 -19.76 4.96
C GLU A 375 9.68 -20.82 5.67
N ALA A 376 10.29 -21.74 6.44
CA ALA A 376 9.58 -22.83 7.09
C ALA A 376 8.66 -22.40 8.25
N GLY A 377 8.42 -21.10 8.47
CA GLY A 377 7.48 -20.63 9.51
C GLY A 377 7.96 -20.89 10.95
N SER A 378 7.17 -20.46 11.92
CA SER A 378 7.52 -20.57 13.35
C SER A 378 7.32 -22.00 13.87
N CYS A 379 8.25 -22.47 14.71
CA CYS A 379 8.10 -23.75 15.39
C CYS A 379 6.92 -23.79 16.37
N PHE A 380 6.41 -22.64 16.79
CA PHE A 380 5.40 -22.53 17.83
C PHE A 380 4.04 -22.07 17.29
N TRP A 381 3.86 -22.05 15.98
CA TRP A 381 2.59 -21.76 15.32
C TRP A 381 2.29 -22.75 14.20
N PRO A 382 1.03 -23.18 14.02
CA PRO A 382 0.70 -24.13 12.99
C PRO A 382 0.70 -23.44 11.61
N HIS A 383 1.18 -24.14 10.59
CA HIS A 383 1.18 -23.68 9.21
C HIS A 383 1.14 -24.86 8.22
N GLY A 384 0.74 -24.58 6.98
CA GLY A 384 0.62 -25.61 5.93
C GLY A 384 1.95 -26.15 5.40
N GLY A 385 3.07 -25.47 5.68
CA GLY A 385 4.42 -25.95 5.32
C GLY A 385 4.92 -27.07 6.25
N THR A 386 6.01 -27.74 5.86
CA THR A 386 6.66 -28.79 6.67
C THR A 386 7.94 -28.28 7.34
N GLY A 387 8.22 -28.75 8.56
CA GLY A 387 9.36 -28.28 9.34
C GLY A 387 9.10 -26.90 9.95
N CYS A 388 10.11 -26.30 10.59
CA CYS A 388 10.04 -24.93 11.11
C CYS A 388 11.42 -24.25 11.13
N PHE A 389 11.42 -22.94 11.36
CA PHE A 389 12.60 -22.07 11.29
C PHE A 389 13.76 -22.45 12.22
N ASP A 390 13.49 -22.80 13.48
CA ASP A 390 14.54 -23.26 14.39
C ASP A 390 14.88 -24.71 14.03
N GLY A 391 15.98 -24.89 13.30
CA GLY A 391 16.41 -26.21 12.83
C GLY A 391 16.65 -27.23 13.94
N ASP A 392 17.18 -26.80 15.09
CA ASP A 392 17.42 -27.70 16.23
C ASP A 392 16.10 -28.07 16.93
N CYS A 393 15.18 -27.11 17.08
CA CYS A 393 13.83 -27.38 17.58
C CYS A 393 13.08 -28.32 16.65
N CYS A 394 13.07 -27.98 15.37
CA CYS A 394 12.42 -28.72 14.31
C CYS A 394 12.95 -30.16 14.26
N ASP A 395 14.26 -30.38 14.22
CA ASP A 395 14.86 -31.72 14.16
C ASP A 395 14.42 -32.58 15.36
N ARG A 396 14.28 -31.95 16.53
CA ARG A 396 13.83 -32.62 17.76
C ARG A 396 12.33 -32.93 17.72
N VAL A 397 11.51 -32.07 17.12
CA VAL A 397 10.08 -32.31 16.89
C VAL A 397 9.88 -33.38 15.82
N CYS A 398 10.57 -33.32 14.66
CA CYS A 398 10.53 -34.35 13.62
C CYS A 398 10.94 -35.74 14.14
N SER A 399 11.88 -35.77 15.08
CA SER A 399 12.34 -37.01 15.71
C SER A 399 11.27 -37.66 16.58
N ILE A 400 10.25 -36.91 17.01
CA ILE A 400 9.10 -37.38 17.77
C ILE A 400 7.94 -37.69 16.84
N ASP A 401 7.63 -36.76 15.95
CA ASP A 401 6.60 -36.90 14.93
C ASP A 401 7.15 -36.54 13.54
N PRO A 402 7.48 -37.56 12.72
CA PRO A 402 7.96 -37.33 11.36
C PRO A 402 6.94 -36.65 10.43
N LEU A 403 5.65 -36.65 10.77
CA LEU A 403 4.62 -35.99 9.96
C LEU A 403 4.79 -34.47 9.95
N CYS A 404 5.34 -33.89 11.02
CA CYS A 404 5.67 -32.46 11.09
C CYS A 404 6.60 -31.99 9.98
N CYS A 405 7.37 -32.91 9.40
CA CYS A 405 8.45 -32.59 8.46
C CYS A 405 8.24 -33.30 7.11
N THR A 406 7.06 -33.90 6.92
CA THR A 406 6.69 -34.62 5.69
C THR A 406 5.26 -34.37 5.23
N VAL A 407 4.40 -33.78 6.07
CA VAL A 407 3.00 -33.46 5.72
C VAL A 407 2.71 -31.98 5.96
N GLU A 408 2.67 -31.55 7.21
CA GLU A 408 2.40 -30.16 7.60
C GLU A 408 2.85 -29.93 9.05
N TRP A 409 3.15 -28.69 9.39
CA TRP A 409 3.46 -28.26 10.75
C TRP A 409 2.15 -27.88 11.46
N ASP A 410 1.42 -28.88 11.94
CA ASP A 410 0.12 -28.68 12.59
C ASP A 410 0.23 -28.27 14.07
N LEU A 411 -0.94 -28.17 14.73
CA LEU A 411 -1.02 -27.86 16.16
C LEU A 411 -0.27 -28.89 17.03
N PHE A 412 -0.15 -30.15 16.59
CA PHE A 412 0.57 -31.17 17.33
C PHE A 412 2.09 -30.94 17.28
N CYS A 413 2.60 -30.49 16.13
CA CYS A 413 3.99 -30.05 15.97
C CYS A 413 4.33 -28.88 16.91
N VAL A 414 3.44 -27.89 16.96
CA VAL A 414 3.53 -26.74 17.89
C VAL A 414 3.53 -27.17 19.36
N LEU A 415 2.65 -28.09 19.75
CA LEU A 415 2.59 -28.58 21.12
C LEU A 415 3.88 -29.34 21.51
N ASN A 416 4.45 -30.11 20.59
CA ASN A 416 5.75 -30.75 20.80
C ASN A 416 6.87 -29.72 20.93
N ALA A 417 6.91 -28.72 20.04
CA ALA A 417 7.88 -27.62 20.09
C ALA A 417 7.80 -26.87 21.42
N GLY A 418 6.60 -26.49 21.86
CA GLY A 418 6.32 -25.78 23.12
C GLY A 418 6.79 -26.52 24.37
N THR A 419 7.03 -27.83 24.31
CA THR A 419 7.56 -28.60 25.44
C THR A 419 9.06 -28.85 25.39
N ILE A 420 9.65 -28.79 24.19
CA ILE A 420 11.00 -29.29 23.93
C ILE A 420 11.98 -28.15 23.62
N CYS A 421 11.49 -27.06 23.05
CA CYS A 421 12.29 -26.01 22.43
C CYS A 421 12.40 -24.73 23.27
N LEU A 422 11.78 -24.67 24.45
CA LEU A 422 11.81 -23.48 25.33
C LEU A 422 13.23 -23.08 25.80
N ASP A 423 14.21 -23.99 25.75
CA ASP A 423 15.61 -23.71 26.11
C ASP A 423 16.50 -23.38 24.89
N SER A 424 15.97 -23.51 23.66
CA SER A 424 16.70 -23.34 22.39
C SER A 424 16.54 -21.94 21.79
N ALA A 425 15.50 -21.21 22.20
CA ALA A 425 14.96 -20.04 21.49
C ALA A 425 15.61 -18.67 21.80
N SER A 426 16.85 -18.58 22.31
CA SER A 426 17.49 -17.27 22.53
C SER A 426 18.69 -17.05 21.62
N SER A 427 18.41 -16.48 20.45
CA SER A 427 19.38 -15.85 19.55
C SER A 427 19.81 -14.44 20.02
N CYS A 428 19.35 -14.01 21.19
CA CYS A 428 19.67 -12.71 21.76
C CYS A 428 21.15 -12.52 22.07
N GLY A 429 21.65 -11.31 21.82
CA GLY A 429 23.02 -10.96 22.19
C GLY A 429 24.08 -11.50 21.24
N THR A 430 23.71 -11.85 20.01
CA THR A 430 24.68 -12.31 19.01
C THR A 430 25.62 -11.15 18.67
N PRO A 431 26.95 -11.29 18.81
CA PRO A 431 27.91 -10.19 18.56
C PRO A 431 27.96 -9.65 17.11
N ARG A 432 27.15 -10.23 16.23
CA ARG A 432 27.01 -9.97 14.80
C ARG A 432 25.53 -9.91 14.37
N GLY A 433 24.63 -9.87 15.35
CA GLY A 433 23.25 -9.45 15.13
C GLY A 433 23.21 -7.96 14.83
N ARG A 434 22.06 -7.48 14.37
CA ARG A 434 21.86 -6.05 14.10
C ARG A 434 21.58 -5.28 15.39
N PRO A 435 21.76 -3.94 15.39
CA PRO A 435 21.21 -3.08 16.41
C PRO A 435 19.73 -3.37 16.61
N CYS A 436 19.24 -3.31 17.85
CA CYS A 436 17.87 -3.70 18.16
C CYS A 436 16.82 -2.79 17.51
N SER A 437 17.18 -1.58 17.09
CA SER A 437 16.33 -0.68 16.29
C SER A 437 16.31 -0.99 14.79
N VAL A 438 16.94 -2.08 14.34
CA VAL A 438 17.02 -2.48 12.92
C VAL A 438 16.40 -3.86 12.75
N ALA A 439 15.40 -3.96 11.87
CA ALA A 439 14.76 -5.22 11.54
C ALA A 439 15.70 -6.20 10.81
N SER A 440 15.41 -7.49 10.91
CA SER A 440 16.23 -8.61 10.44
C SER A 440 15.37 -9.85 10.21
N PHE A 441 15.69 -10.61 9.15
CA PHE A 441 15.02 -11.89 8.85
C PHE A 441 15.39 -13.04 9.79
N VAL A 442 16.35 -12.83 10.70
CA VAL A 442 16.65 -13.81 11.76
C VAL A 442 16.16 -13.28 13.12
N PRO A 443 15.71 -14.16 14.03
CA PRO A 443 15.25 -13.75 15.34
C PRO A 443 16.36 -13.13 16.20
N GLY A 444 15.96 -12.23 17.10
CA GLY A 444 16.83 -11.58 18.08
C GLY A 444 17.77 -10.50 17.53
N CYS A 445 18.23 -9.62 18.43
CA CYS A 445 19.18 -8.53 18.12
C CYS A 445 20.50 -8.62 18.90
N GLU A 446 21.42 -7.68 18.64
CA GLU A 446 22.77 -7.67 19.20
C GLU A 446 22.84 -7.36 20.70
N ASP A 447 21.88 -6.61 21.24
CA ASP A 447 21.80 -6.34 22.67
C ASP A 447 20.96 -7.41 23.34
N ARG A 448 21.61 -8.19 24.22
CA ARG A 448 20.95 -9.31 24.89
C ARG A 448 19.81 -8.87 25.82
N GLU A 449 20.02 -7.79 26.58
CA GLU A 449 19.06 -7.36 27.59
C GLU A 449 17.81 -6.78 26.93
N CYS A 450 18.00 -5.92 25.94
CA CYS A 450 16.90 -5.40 25.12
C CYS A 450 16.14 -6.53 24.40
N CYS A 451 16.88 -7.45 23.77
CA CYS A 451 16.30 -8.60 23.08
C CYS A 451 15.44 -9.46 24.00
N GLU A 452 15.95 -9.83 25.18
CA GLU A 452 15.22 -10.67 26.14
C GLU A 452 13.92 -10.00 26.64
N VAL A 453 13.90 -8.67 26.77
CA VAL A 453 12.68 -7.91 27.10
C VAL A 453 11.66 -8.01 25.96
N GLN A 454 12.08 -7.77 24.71
CA GLN A 454 11.15 -7.86 23.58
C GLN A 454 10.64 -9.28 23.37
N CYS A 455 11.49 -10.31 23.48
CA CYS A 455 11.05 -11.71 23.35
C CYS A 455 9.97 -12.08 24.37
N ALA A 456 9.97 -11.44 25.55
CA ALA A 456 8.99 -11.71 26.60
C ALA A 456 7.64 -11.06 26.29
N ILE A 457 7.65 -9.90 25.61
CA ILE A 457 6.44 -9.18 25.16
C ILE A 457 5.88 -9.86 23.91
N ASP A 458 6.73 -10.04 22.90
CA ASP A 458 6.42 -10.69 21.64
C ASP A 458 7.41 -11.84 21.38
N PRO A 459 6.98 -13.09 21.62
CA PRO A 459 7.81 -14.26 21.35
C PRO A 459 8.19 -14.42 19.88
N THR A 460 7.43 -13.85 18.94
CA THR A 460 7.73 -13.95 17.50
C THR A 460 9.03 -13.25 17.14
N CYS A 461 9.44 -12.20 17.89
CA CYS A 461 10.74 -11.53 17.77
C CYS A 461 11.94 -12.48 17.88
N CYS A 462 11.77 -13.58 18.60
CA CYS A 462 12.84 -14.52 18.95
C CYS A 462 12.58 -15.94 18.45
N GLN A 463 11.42 -16.17 17.83
CA GLN A 463 11.02 -17.46 17.26
C GLN A 463 10.84 -17.42 15.74
N ARG A 464 10.55 -16.25 15.16
CA ARG A 464 10.27 -16.06 13.74
C ARG A 464 11.30 -15.13 13.10
N ALA A 465 11.31 -13.86 13.48
CA ALA A 465 12.25 -12.86 12.98
C ALA A 465 12.29 -11.66 13.92
N TRP A 466 13.38 -10.91 13.91
CA TRP A 466 13.41 -9.59 14.54
C TRP A 466 12.86 -8.57 13.56
N ASP A 467 11.55 -8.57 13.32
CA ASP A 467 10.90 -7.77 12.29
C ASP A 467 10.71 -6.29 12.70
N GLU A 468 9.92 -5.55 11.91
CA GLU A 468 9.70 -4.12 12.04
C GLU A 468 8.97 -3.76 13.35
N THR A 469 8.03 -4.59 13.82
CA THR A 469 7.33 -4.36 15.09
C THR A 469 8.28 -4.58 16.27
N CYS A 470 9.13 -5.61 16.20
CA CYS A 470 10.19 -5.85 17.19
C CYS A 470 11.21 -4.72 17.26
N ALA A 471 11.65 -4.23 16.10
CA ALA A 471 12.62 -3.14 16.01
C ALA A 471 12.07 -1.81 16.56
N LEU A 472 10.79 -1.52 16.27
CA LEU A 472 10.09 -0.34 16.78
C LEU A 472 9.85 -0.44 18.29
N ALA A 473 9.37 -1.59 18.79
CA ALA A 473 9.17 -1.80 20.23
C ALA A 473 10.49 -1.65 21.00
N ALA A 474 11.60 -2.11 20.41
CA ALA A 474 12.93 -1.94 20.96
C ALA A 474 13.42 -0.49 20.96
N SER A 475 13.18 0.30 19.91
CA SER A 475 13.56 1.72 19.92
C SER A 475 12.82 2.51 21.00
N ILE A 476 11.61 2.08 21.34
CA ILE A 476 10.76 2.74 22.34
C ILE A 476 11.13 2.34 23.77
N SER A 477 11.34 1.06 24.03
CA SER A 477 11.44 0.52 25.40
C SER A 477 12.87 0.21 25.84
N CYS A 478 13.83 0.17 24.93
CA CYS A 478 15.25 0.04 25.25
C CYS A 478 15.91 1.44 25.27
N ASP A 479 16.92 1.65 26.11
CA ASP A 479 17.66 2.92 26.26
C ASP A 479 18.55 3.22 25.03
N ILE A 480 17.92 3.34 23.86
CA ILE A 480 18.52 3.62 22.56
C ILE A 480 18.32 5.11 22.24
N ASP A 481 18.85 5.99 23.09
CA ASP A 481 18.72 7.44 22.90
C ASP A 481 19.92 8.02 22.13
N PHE A 482 19.61 8.70 21.02
CA PHE A 482 20.56 9.58 20.34
C PHE A 482 20.13 11.04 20.50
N SER A 483 20.93 11.82 21.25
CA SER A 483 20.69 13.26 21.51
C SER A 483 20.53 14.18 20.28
N ALA A 484 20.75 13.67 19.07
CA ALA A 484 20.56 14.37 17.81
C ALA A 484 19.27 13.96 17.07
N CYS A 485 18.42 13.12 17.67
CA CYS A 485 17.16 12.66 17.13
C CYS A 485 16.00 13.10 18.03
N PRO A 486 14.84 13.47 17.45
CA PRO A 486 14.67 13.92 16.06
C PRO A 486 15.36 15.27 15.79
N ALA A 487 15.72 15.56 14.53
CA ALA A 487 16.35 16.82 14.11
C ALA A 487 15.84 17.36 12.76
N PRO A 488 15.94 18.67 12.46
CA PRO A 488 15.49 19.21 11.17
C PRO A 488 16.26 18.63 9.96
N GLY A 489 15.52 18.16 8.96
CA GLY A 489 16.03 17.65 7.69
C GLY A 489 15.36 16.35 7.26
N SER A 490 15.10 16.19 5.95
CA SER A 490 14.52 14.98 5.39
C SER A 490 15.52 13.81 5.41
N PRO A 491 15.08 12.58 5.77
CA PRO A 491 15.93 11.39 5.68
C PRO A 491 16.37 11.08 4.24
N LEU A 492 15.63 11.57 3.23
CA LEU A 492 15.85 11.26 1.82
C LEU A 492 16.79 12.23 1.09
N VAL A 493 17.26 13.29 1.75
CA VAL A 493 18.04 14.36 1.11
C VAL A 493 19.29 14.68 1.92
N VAL A 494 20.43 14.89 1.25
CA VAL A 494 21.68 15.32 1.87
C VAL A 494 21.55 16.71 2.50
N HIS A 495 21.91 16.84 3.77
CA HIS A 495 21.90 18.12 4.49
C HIS A 495 22.96 18.22 5.60
N GLY A 496 23.30 19.45 5.99
CA GLY A 496 24.39 19.71 6.95
C GLY A 496 24.07 19.44 8.41
N ASN A 497 22.79 19.28 8.77
CA ASN A 497 22.37 18.98 10.14
C ASN A 497 22.63 17.50 10.49
N PRO A 498 23.11 17.18 11.70
CA PRO A 498 23.15 15.80 12.18
C PRO A 498 21.75 15.30 12.58
N GLY A 499 21.43 14.04 12.25
CA GLY A 499 20.11 13.44 12.45
C GLY A 499 19.06 13.89 11.42
N CYS A 500 17.86 13.32 11.43
CA CYS A 500 16.76 13.67 10.52
C CYS A 500 15.42 13.80 11.27
N ALA A 501 14.39 14.23 10.55
CA ALA A 501 13.11 14.66 11.10
C ALA A 501 12.27 13.53 11.71
N ASN A 502 12.32 12.35 11.08
CA ASN A 502 11.65 11.16 11.57
C ASN A 502 12.48 10.54 12.71
N GLU A 503 11.91 10.50 13.91
CA GLU A 503 12.60 10.07 15.14
C GLU A 503 13.13 8.63 15.04
N ILE A 504 12.26 7.68 14.69
CA ILE A 504 12.60 6.27 14.58
C ILE A 504 13.66 6.06 13.49
N CYS A 505 13.44 6.62 12.29
CA CYS A 505 14.40 6.54 11.19
C CYS A 505 15.76 7.16 11.57
N CYS A 506 15.74 8.30 12.27
CA CYS A 506 16.94 8.95 12.77
C CYS A 506 17.72 8.00 13.69
N GLU A 507 17.06 7.44 14.70
CA GLU A 507 17.69 6.51 15.66
C GLU A 507 18.23 5.24 14.98
N THR A 508 17.47 4.64 14.07
CA THR A 508 17.89 3.47 13.29
C THR A 508 19.15 3.76 12.47
N VAL A 509 19.18 4.89 11.73
CA VAL A 509 20.36 5.29 10.95
C VAL A 509 21.54 5.64 11.87
N CYS A 510 21.31 6.33 12.99
CA CYS A 510 22.34 6.67 13.96
C CYS A 510 22.99 5.44 14.60
N ALA A 511 22.19 4.40 14.88
CA ALA A 511 22.66 3.15 15.46
C ALA A 511 23.61 2.41 14.52
N VAL A 512 23.36 2.50 13.20
CA VAL A 512 24.16 1.84 12.17
C VAL A 512 25.39 2.66 11.76
N ASP A 513 25.23 3.97 11.55
CA ASP A 513 26.32 4.88 11.25
C ASP A 513 26.28 6.16 12.11
N PRO A 514 27.03 6.19 13.22
CA PRO A 514 27.11 7.36 14.10
C PRO A 514 27.64 8.63 13.42
N VAL A 515 28.21 8.54 12.21
CA VAL A 515 28.64 9.72 11.44
C VAL A 515 27.44 10.61 11.10
N CYS A 516 26.29 10.01 10.76
CA CYS A 516 25.06 10.71 10.39
C CYS A 516 24.57 11.65 11.50
N CYS A 517 24.89 11.32 12.76
CA CYS A 517 24.35 12.01 13.94
C CYS A 517 25.41 12.83 14.68
N ASN A 518 26.68 12.71 14.28
CA ASN A 518 27.78 13.52 14.82
C ASN A 518 28.28 14.61 13.85
N PHE A 519 28.17 14.40 12.53
CA PHE A 519 28.83 15.25 11.54
C PHE A 519 27.91 15.80 10.45
N GLY A 520 26.70 15.28 10.31
CA GLY A 520 25.71 15.71 9.30
C GLY A 520 25.21 14.55 8.43
N TRP A 521 24.15 14.80 7.68
CA TRP A 521 23.46 13.82 6.83
C TRP A 521 24.02 13.84 5.40
N ASN A 522 24.78 12.81 5.04
CA ASN A 522 25.42 12.68 3.72
C ASN A 522 24.73 11.61 2.85
N GLU A 523 25.20 11.41 1.62
CA GLU A 523 24.61 10.44 0.69
C GLU A 523 24.52 9.03 1.27
N ARG A 524 25.52 8.61 2.05
CA ARG A 524 25.49 7.31 2.73
C ARG A 524 24.37 7.25 3.77
N CYS A 525 24.05 8.35 4.45
CA CYS A 525 22.94 8.39 5.40
C CYS A 525 21.59 8.25 4.67
N VAL A 526 21.46 8.89 3.50
CA VAL A 526 20.28 8.74 2.63
C VAL A 526 20.14 7.28 2.16
N ASP A 527 21.23 6.66 1.67
CA ASP A 527 21.21 5.26 1.25
C ASP A 527 20.79 4.33 2.41
N ILE A 528 21.37 4.52 3.62
CA ILE A 528 21.02 3.74 4.81
C ILE A 528 19.55 3.97 5.20
N ALA A 529 19.05 5.20 5.14
CA ALA A 529 17.67 5.50 5.47
C ALA A 529 16.69 4.76 4.54
N LYS A 530 16.92 4.82 3.23
CA LYS A 530 16.10 4.07 2.25
C LYS A 530 16.12 2.56 2.47
N ALA A 531 17.23 2.03 3.00
CA ALA A 531 17.38 0.60 3.22
C ALA A 531 16.75 0.09 4.51
N LEU A 532 16.64 0.92 5.56
CA LEU A 532 16.33 0.46 6.92
C LEU A 532 15.13 1.13 7.57
N CYS A 533 14.74 2.32 7.15
CA CYS A 533 13.69 3.05 7.83
C CYS A 533 12.32 2.43 7.52
N ILE A 534 11.58 2.12 8.58
CA ILE A 534 10.20 1.61 8.51
C ILE A 534 9.29 2.66 7.84
N THR A 535 9.48 3.93 8.19
CA THR A 535 8.82 5.06 7.55
C THR A 535 9.84 6.09 7.10
N LEU A 536 9.70 6.56 5.87
CA LEU A 536 10.48 7.67 5.32
C LEU A 536 9.72 9.00 5.43
N GLU A 537 8.41 8.93 5.63
CA GLU A 537 7.55 10.09 5.83
C GLU A 537 7.65 10.63 7.27
N THR A 538 7.36 11.91 7.42
CA THR A 538 7.29 12.61 8.72
C THR A 538 5.86 12.75 9.25
N CYS A 539 4.88 12.23 8.52
CA CYS A 539 3.47 12.26 8.88
C CYS A 539 2.98 10.81 9.01
N PRO A 540 2.31 10.43 10.12
CA PRO A 540 2.19 11.20 11.36
C PRO A 540 3.53 11.31 12.11
N SER A 541 3.67 12.34 12.94
CA SER A 541 4.79 12.52 13.90
C SER A 541 4.26 12.86 15.29
N THR A 542 5.04 12.62 16.34
CA THR A 542 4.62 12.89 17.72
C THR A 542 4.20 14.35 17.94
N GLY A 543 3.10 14.56 18.68
CA GLY A 543 2.61 15.87 19.15
C GLY A 543 1.41 16.45 18.40
N ARG A 544 0.63 17.29 19.10
CA ARG A 544 -0.63 17.87 18.60
C ARG A 544 -0.43 18.79 17.39
N CYS A 545 -1.41 18.83 16.47
CA CYS A 545 -1.32 19.68 15.28
C CYS A 545 -1.54 21.18 15.57
N ASP A 546 -2.14 21.52 16.71
CA ASP A 546 -2.42 22.89 17.16
C ASP A 546 -1.32 23.53 18.03
N GLU A 547 -0.20 22.82 18.23
CA GLU A 547 0.92 23.26 19.05
C GLU A 547 2.24 23.33 18.27
N SER A 548 2.95 24.45 18.41
CA SER A 548 4.23 24.66 17.72
C SER A 548 5.39 23.94 18.42
N ARG A 549 6.30 23.35 17.65
CA ARG A 549 7.48 22.64 18.15
C ARG A 549 8.66 22.75 17.18
N SER A 550 9.83 22.31 17.62
CA SER A 550 11.07 22.33 16.83
C SER A 550 11.22 21.11 15.93
N THR A 551 10.36 20.10 16.07
CA THR A 551 10.35 18.90 15.24
C THR A 551 9.29 19.05 14.14
N PRO A 552 9.48 18.47 12.95
CA PRO A 552 8.50 18.52 11.89
C PRO A 552 7.28 17.61 12.13
N GLY A 553 6.24 17.80 11.30
CA GLY A 553 5.03 16.97 11.26
C GLY A 553 4.11 17.11 12.48
N CYS A 554 2.95 16.43 12.43
CA CYS A 554 2.03 16.25 13.56
C CYS A 554 1.32 14.92 13.62
N GLN A 555 0.67 14.65 14.77
CA GLN A 555 0.18 13.32 15.13
C GLN A 555 -0.99 12.83 14.28
N ASP A 556 -1.71 13.75 13.64
CA ASP A 556 -2.77 13.41 12.70
C ASP A 556 -2.21 13.34 11.29
N ALA A 557 -2.23 12.16 10.69
CA ALA A 557 -1.64 11.95 9.37
C ALA A 557 -2.32 12.82 8.31
N THR A 558 -3.65 12.87 8.27
CA THR A 558 -4.41 13.64 7.27
C THR A 558 -4.11 15.14 7.35
N CYS A 559 -4.24 15.75 8.54
CA CYS A 559 -3.93 17.16 8.72
C CYS A 559 -2.44 17.46 8.52
N CYS A 560 -1.56 16.56 8.97
CA CYS A 560 -0.12 16.69 8.74
C CYS A 560 0.16 16.75 7.24
N ASN A 561 -0.38 15.81 6.45
CA ASN A 561 -0.21 15.75 4.99
C ASN A 561 -0.74 17.00 4.30
N ILE A 562 -1.94 17.47 4.68
CA ILE A 562 -2.53 18.71 4.12
C ILE A 562 -1.63 19.92 4.38
N VAL A 563 -1.14 20.08 5.61
CA VAL A 563 -0.28 21.22 5.98
C VAL A 563 1.10 21.11 5.32
N CYS A 564 1.64 19.91 5.21
CA CYS A 564 2.93 19.67 4.56
C CYS A 564 2.87 19.89 3.05
N ALA A 565 1.76 19.51 2.41
CA ALA A 565 1.48 19.85 1.01
C ALA A 565 1.36 21.37 0.81
N ALA A 566 0.81 22.10 1.79
CA ALA A 566 0.71 23.56 1.74
C ALA A 566 2.04 24.29 2.02
N ASP A 567 2.87 23.77 2.94
CA ASP A 567 4.20 24.30 3.26
C ASP A 567 5.16 23.15 3.65
N PRO A 568 6.05 22.71 2.75
CA PRO A 568 7.00 21.64 3.01
C PRO A 568 7.96 21.91 4.19
N LEU A 569 8.12 23.17 4.64
CA LEU A 569 8.93 23.45 5.83
C LEU A 569 8.33 22.87 7.10
N CYS A 570 7.02 22.58 7.10
CA CYS A 570 6.32 21.92 8.20
C CYS A 570 6.70 20.44 8.37
N CYS A 571 7.09 19.74 7.29
CA CYS A 571 7.64 18.37 7.33
C CYS A 571 9.18 18.33 7.27
N GLU A 572 9.85 19.36 6.75
CA GLU A 572 11.32 19.31 6.61
C GLU A 572 12.08 19.98 7.76
N GLN A 573 11.53 21.05 8.35
CA GLN A 573 12.26 21.87 9.31
C GLN A 573 11.66 21.84 10.71
N ALA A 574 10.41 22.27 10.86
CA ALA A 574 9.75 22.33 12.15
C ALA A 574 8.25 22.60 11.99
N TRP A 575 7.45 22.03 12.88
CA TRP A 575 6.04 22.37 13.04
C TRP A 575 5.88 23.72 13.74
N SER A 576 6.10 24.79 12.98
CA SER A 576 6.16 26.18 13.48
C SER A 576 4.78 26.78 13.78
N SER A 577 4.74 28.01 14.31
CA SER A 577 3.47 28.75 14.48
C SER A 577 2.73 28.99 13.15
N THR A 578 3.46 28.98 12.03
CA THR A 578 2.86 29.06 10.69
C THR A 578 2.14 27.75 10.37
N CYS A 579 2.75 26.60 10.63
CA CYS A 579 2.13 25.28 10.45
C CYS A 579 0.86 25.13 11.29
N VAL A 580 0.89 25.56 12.56
CA VAL A 580 -0.31 25.62 13.41
C VAL A 580 -1.41 26.52 12.84
N SER A 581 -1.02 27.64 12.21
CA SER A 581 -1.99 28.54 11.57
C SER A 581 -2.58 27.93 10.31
N LEU A 582 -1.77 27.22 9.51
CA LEU A 582 -2.24 26.46 8.35
C LEU A 582 -3.17 25.33 8.78
N ALA A 583 -2.82 24.55 9.81
CA ALA A 583 -3.66 23.50 10.36
C ALA A 583 -5.07 24.01 10.75
N ARG A 584 -5.13 25.18 11.42
CA ARG A 584 -6.40 25.83 11.77
C ARG A 584 -7.24 26.27 10.58
N THR A 585 -6.62 26.53 9.43
CA THR A 585 -7.32 27.02 8.24
C THR A 585 -7.63 25.92 7.22
N LEU A 586 -6.84 24.86 7.21
CA LEU A 586 -6.91 23.80 6.19
C LEU A 586 -7.51 22.50 6.73
N CYS A 587 -7.39 22.23 8.03
CA CYS A 587 -7.86 20.98 8.64
C CYS A 587 -9.16 21.12 9.43
N VAL A 588 -9.71 22.35 9.54
CA VAL A 588 -10.92 22.61 10.33
C VAL A 588 -12.01 23.14 9.40
N PRO A 589 -13.15 22.44 9.25
CA PRO A 589 -14.23 22.85 8.35
C PRO A 589 -14.86 24.18 8.78
N ASP A 590 -15.10 25.08 7.81
CA ASP A 590 -15.91 26.27 8.03
C ASP A 590 -17.39 25.88 8.14
N SER A 591 -18.16 26.69 8.85
CA SER A 591 -19.62 26.67 8.90
C SER A 591 -20.32 26.79 7.54
N THR A 592 -19.60 27.25 6.49
CA THR A 592 -20.17 27.44 5.14
C THR A 592 -19.83 26.33 4.16
N THR A 593 -18.87 25.45 4.47
CA THR A 593 -18.46 24.34 3.61
C THR A 593 -19.34 23.12 3.84
N ARG A 594 -19.66 22.36 2.78
CA ARG A 594 -20.41 21.09 2.87
C ARG A 594 -19.50 19.92 3.29
N CYS A 595 -18.79 20.10 4.40
CA CYS A 595 -17.93 19.09 4.99
C CYS A 595 -18.34 18.86 6.46
N PRO A 596 -18.59 17.61 6.87
CA PRO A 596 -18.63 16.40 6.04
C PRO A 596 -19.89 16.32 5.14
N CYS A 597 -19.88 15.37 4.20
CA CYS A 597 -21.01 14.98 3.34
C CYS A 597 -20.94 13.45 3.13
N GLY A 598 -22.05 12.78 2.80
CA GLY A 598 -22.04 11.32 2.61
C GLY A 598 -21.04 10.82 1.55
N GLY A 599 -20.51 9.61 1.77
CA GLY A 599 -19.64 8.88 0.84
C GLY A 599 -18.14 9.16 0.95
N SER A 600 -17.33 8.18 0.54
CA SER A 600 -15.85 8.19 0.63
C SER A 600 -15.21 9.42 -0.05
N CYS A 601 -14.17 9.99 0.55
CA CYS A 601 -13.36 11.03 -0.11
C CYS A 601 -12.58 10.51 -1.33
N PHE A 602 -12.49 9.20 -1.49
CA PHE A 602 -11.69 8.56 -2.53
C PHE A 602 -12.52 7.95 -3.66
N GLU A 603 -13.80 8.27 -3.72
CA GLU A 603 -14.73 7.82 -4.76
C GLU A 603 -15.46 9.01 -5.37
N ALA A 604 -15.45 9.09 -6.71
CA ALA A 604 -16.01 10.23 -7.44
C ALA A 604 -17.53 10.13 -7.50
N ARG A 605 -18.20 11.25 -7.28
CA ARG A 605 -19.65 11.40 -7.20
C ARG A 605 -20.11 12.70 -7.86
N SER A 606 -21.12 12.59 -8.72
CA SER A 606 -21.70 13.75 -9.41
C SER A 606 -22.97 14.30 -8.73
N ASP A 607 -23.51 13.58 -7.75
CA ASP A 607 -24.79 13.87 -7.10
C ASP A 607 -24.64 14.77 -5.86
N SER A 608 -23.44 14.82 -5.27
CA SER A 608 -23.14 15.54 -4.03
C SER A 608 -21.77 16.21 -4.09
N ALA A 609 -21.59 17.27 -3.30
CA ALA A 609 -20.33 17.99 -3.12
C ALA A 609 -19.85 17.78 -1.68
N GLY A 610 -18.55 17.57 -1.49
CA GLY A 610 -17.94 17.15 -0.23
C GLY A 610 -17.90 15.61 -0.06
N CYS A 611 -17.24 15.17 1.02
CA CYS A 611 -17.08 13.77 1.38
C CYS A 611 -17.11 13.56 2.90
N ASN A 612 -17.03 12.29 3.32
CA ASN A 612 -17.33 11.86 4.69
C ASN A 612 -16.24 12.22 5.72
N ASP A 613 -14.98 12.31 5.31
CA ASP A 613 -13.90 12.78 6.17
C ASP A 613 -13.82 14.31 6.11
N GLU A 614 -14.19 14.99 7.20
CA GLU A 614 -14.25 16.45 7.23
C GLU A 614 -12.87 17.12 7.07
N VAL A 615 -11.79 16.49 7.56
CA VAL A 615 -10.44 17.06 7.52
C VAL A 615 -9.94 16.95 6.09
N CYS A 616 -10.07 15.78 5.48
CA CYS A 616 -9.75 15.57 4.08
C CYS A 616 -10.61 16.45 3.16
N CYS A 617 -11.93 16.45 3.37
CA CYS A 617 -12.89 17.28 2.64
C CYS A 617 -12.46 18.76 2.68
N THR A 618 -12.16 19.30 3.87
CA THR A 618 -11.75 20.70 4.03
C THR A 618 -10.43 20.99 3.31
N GLY A 619 -9.44 20.09 3.43
CA GLY A 619 -8.17 20.20 2.72
C GLY A 619 -8.37 20.30 1.20
N VAL A 620 -9.19 19.41 0.64
CA VAL A 620 -9.53 19.41 -0.79
C VAL A 620 -10.29 20.69 -1.18
N CYS A 621 -11.29 21.11 -0.40
CA CYS A 621 -12.05 22.35 -0.67
C CYS A 621 -11.16 23.60 -0.73
N SER A 622 -10.09 23.62 0.07
CA SER A 622 -9.17 24.75 0.13
C SER A 622 -8.34 24.91 -1.15
N ILE A 623 -8.16 23.80 -1.88
CA ILE A 623 -7.44 23.73 -3.15
C ILE A 623 -8.42 24.00 -4.30
N ASP A 624 -9.53 23.25 -4.33
CA ASP A 624 -10.61 23.43 -5.29
C ASP A 624 -11.98 23.60 -4.59
N PRO A 625 -12.50 24.84 -4.51
CA PRO A 625 -13.82 25.11 -3.93
C PRO A 625 -14.98 24.42 -4.66
N THR A 626 -14.82 24.04 -5.94
CA THR A 626 -15.88 23.37 -6.71
C THR A 626 -16.19 21.97 -6.18
N CYS A 627 -15.22 21.32 -5.52
CA CYS A 627 -15.42 20.05 -4.83
C CYS A 627 -16.48 20.10 -3.73
N CYS A 628 -16.73 21.30 -3.20
CA CYS A 628 -17.59 21.50 -2.02
C CYS A 628 -18.82 22.37 -2.33
N ASP A 629 -18.81 23.05 -3.49
CA ASP A 629 -19.92 23.86 -3.98
C ASP A 629 -20.71 23.20 -5.13
N GLN A 630 -20.09 22.31 -5.92
CA GLN A 630 -20.68 21.71 -7.12
C GLN A 630 -20.81 20.19 -7.03
N SER A 631 -19.70 19.45 -7.08
CA SER A 631 -19.68 17.97 -7.07
C SER A 631 -18.32 17.43 -6.64
N TRP A 632 -18.29 16.27 -6.01
CA TRP A 632 -17.08 15.55 -5.63
C TRP A 632 -16.57 14.66 -6.79
N ASP A 633 -16.07 15.26 -7.87
CA ASP A 633 -15.70 14.51 -9.08
C ASP A 633 -14.33 13.79 -8.99
N SER A 634 -13.85 13.23 -10.12
CA SER A 634 -12.56 12.54 -10.18
C SER A 634 -11.36 13.45 -9.89
N GLY A 635 -11.48 14.76 -10.17
CA GLY A 635 -10.47 15.75 -9.78
C GLY A 635 -10.40 15.87 -8.26
N CYS A 636 -11.55 15.96 -7.59
CA CYS A 636 -11.63 16.00 -6.13
C CYS A 636 -11.03 14.76 -5.47
N VAL A 637 -11.31 13.57 -6.01
CA VAL A 637 -10.69 12.31 -5.55
C VAL A 637 -9.18 12.32 -5.73
N THR A 638 -8.68 12.85 -6.85
CA THR A 638 -7.25 12.94 -7.13
C THR A 638 -6.55 13.89 -6.15
N ILE A 639 -7.15 15.06 -5.89
CA ILE A 639 -6.68 15.97 -4.85
C ILE A 639 -6.72 15.29 -3.48
N ALA A 640 -7.81 14.59 -3.14
CA ALA A 640 -7.94 13.88 -1.87
C ALA A 640 -6.83 12.84 -1.66
N ARG A 641 -6.59 11.99 -2.66
CA ARG A 641 -5.49 11.00 -2.64
C ARG A 641 -4.12 11.65 -2.47
N THR A 642 -3.98 12.89 -2.91
CA THR A 642 -2.70 13.60 -2.93
C THR A 642 -2.40 14.32 -1.62
N VAL A 643 -3.41 14.97 -1.05
CA VAL A 643 -3.20 15.87 0.09
C VAL A 643 -3.67 15.29 1.42
N CYS A 644 -4.58 14.32 1.39
CA CYS A 644 -5.09 13.67 2.59
C CYS A 644 -4.30 12.40 2.95
N CYS A 645 -3.67 11.76 1.97
CA CYS A 645 -3.01 10.47 2.14
C CYS A 645 -1.49 10.63 2.17
N GLY A 646 -0.83 9.62 2.75
CA GLY A 646 0.59 9.42 2.56
C GLY A 646 0.86 8.82 1.17
N PHE A 647 2.12 8.52 0.91
CA PHE A 647 2.46 7.73 -0.27
C PHE A 647 1.77 6.35 -0.23
N PRO A 648 1.28 5.77 -1.36
CA PRO A 648 0.68 4.44 -1.39
C PRO A 648 1.67 3.30 -1.10
N GLU A 649 2.06 3.18 0.17
CA GLU A 649 2.95 2.17 0.73
C GLU A 649 2.47 1.79 2.14
N CYS A 650 3.19 0.90 2.80
CA CYS A 650 2.96 0.60 4.20
C CYS A 650 3.04 1.86 5.07
N GLY A 651 1.99 2.13 5.84
CA GLY A 651 1.89 3.35 6.65
C GLY A 651 1.08 4.47 6.03
N ASP A 652 0.59 4.31 4.81
CA ASP A 652 -0.38 5.25 4.23
C ASP A 652 -1.64 5.29 5.10
N ASN A 653 -1.96 6.46 5.64
CA ASN A 653 -3.17 6.65 6.44
C ASN A 653 -4.47 6.37 5.67
N CYS A 654 -4.41 6.30 4.34
CA CYS A 654 -5.53 5.93 3.47
C CYS A 654 -5.54 4.46 3.03
N ALA A 655 -4.54 3.65 3.38
CA ALA A 655 -4.50 2.25 2.98
C ALA A 655 -5.58 1.41 3.69
N GLY A 656 -6.02 1.83 4.90
CA GLY A 656 -7.00 1.12 5.72
C GLY A 656 -6.38 0.53 7.00
N ASP A 657 -7.22 0.10 7.94
CA ASP A 657 -6.76 -0.48 9.21
C ASP A 657 -6.19 -1.89 9.03
N CYS A 658 -5.08 -2.19 9.70
CA CYS A 658 -4.38 -3.47 9.56
C CYS A 658 -5.18 -4.67 10.09
N PHE A 659 -6.18 -4.46 10.94
CA PHE A 659 -7.00 -5.51 11.55
C PHE A 659 -8.39 -5.65 10.91
N THR A 660 -8.61 -4.96 9.80
CA THR A 660 -9.87 -5.00 9.05
C THR A 660 -9.58 -5.35 7.59
N PRO A 661 -10.26 -6.34 6.98
CA PRO A 661 -10.01 -6.68 5.59
C PRO A 661 -10.52 -5.57 4.66
N HIS A 662 -9.76 -5.28 3.60
CA HIS A 662 -10.12 -4.33 2.56
C HIS A 662 -9.57 -4.74 1.18
N ALA A 663 -10.07 -4.11 0.12
CA ALA A 663 -9.77 -4.52 -1.25
C ALA A 663 -8.43 -4.00 -1.80
N THR A 664 -7.81 -3.02 -1.13
CA THR A 664 -6.53 -2.42 -1.51
C THR A 664 -5.36 -3.10 -0.80
N PRO A 665 -4.14 -3.09 -1.37
CA PRO A 665 -2.94 -3.54 -0.68
C PRO A 665 -2.53 -2.59 0.45
N PHE A 666 -1.59 -3.03 1.28
CA PHE A 666 -1.01 -2.32 2.43
C PHE A 666 -2.00 -2.05 3.57
N CYS A 667 -1.55 -1.44 4.66
CA CYS A 667 -2.40 -0.90 5.71
C CYS A 667 -1.71 0.30 6.38
N SER A 668 -2.44 1.02 7.23
CA SER A 668 -2.05 2.34 7.75
C SER A 668 -1.00 2.35 8.86
N ASP A 669 -0.66 1.19 9.43
CA ASP A 669 0.47 1.06 10.35
C ASP A 669 1.67 0.51 9.57
N ALA A 670 2.69 1.35 9.35
CA ALA A 670 3.86 0.97 8.56
C ALA A 670 4.62 -0.23 9.15
N SER A 671 4.77 -0.28 10.47
CA SER A 671 5.52 -1.34 11.15
C SER A 671 4.78 -2.67 11.06
N CYS A 672 3.47 -2.66 11.30
CA CYS A 672 2.64 -3.85 11.15
C CYS A 672 2.56 -4.30 9.69
N CYS A 673 2.31 -3.36 8.78
CA CYS A 673 2.21 -3.62 7.36
C CYS A 673 3.48 -4.27 6.83
N LEU A 674 4.66 -3.69 7.07
CA LEU A 674 5.93 -4.24 6.60
C LEU A 674 6.23 -5.61 7.22
N ALA A 675 5.94 -5.80 8.50
CA ALA A 675 6.13 -7.09 9.17
C ALA A 675 5.21 -8.18 8.59
N VAL A 676 3.98 -7.83 8.18
CA VAL A 676 3.08 -8.75 7.45
C VAL A 676 3.58 -8.98 6.01
N CYS A 677 3.89 -7.92 5.24
CA CYS A 677 4.40 -8.02 3.86
C CYS A 677 5.61 -8.93 3.75
N ARG A 678 6.50 -8.88 4.75
CA ARG A 678 7.72 -9.68 4.84
C ARG A 678 7.45 -11.18 4.71
N PHE A 679 6.31 -11.65 5.18
CA PHE A 679 5.93 -13.07 5.14
C PHE A 679 4.74 -13.37 4.21
N GLU A 680 3.89 -12.38 3.97
CA GLU A 680 2.70 -12.46 3.12
C GLU A 680 2.73 -11.36 2.04
N PRO A 681 3.58 -11.48 0.99
CA PRO A 681 3.72 -10.44 -0.04
C PRO A 681 2.42 -10.09 -0.75
N TYR A 682 1.48 -11.04 -0.86
CA TYR A 682 0.15 -10.84 -1.42
C TYR A 682 -0.61 -9.66 -0.77
N CYS A 683 -0.41 -9.44 0.54
CA CYS A 683 -1.03 -8.34 1.28
C CYS A 683 -0.62 -6.95 0.77
N CYS A 684 0.51 -6.87 0.08
CA CYS A 684 1.17 -5.62 -0.31
C CYS A 684 1.25 -5.50 -1.84
N ASP A 685 1.09 -6.61 -2.56
CA ASP A 685 1.02 -6.64 -4.02
C ASP A 685 -0.41 -6.59 -4.57
N VAL A 686 -1.38 -7.14 -3.83
CA VAL A 686 -2.73 -7.39 -4.36
C VAL A 686 -3.81 -6.74 -3.52
N ARG A 687 -3.98 -7.19 -2.26
CA ARG A 687 -5.03 -6.69 -1.35
C ARG A 687 -4.81 -7.15 0.09
N TRP A 688 -5.43 -6.44 1.04
CA TRP A 688 -5.42 -6.79 2.45
C TRP A 688 -6.66 -7.58 2.88
N ASP A 689 -6.65 -8.92 2.77
CA ASP A 689 -7.81 -9.74 3.12
C ASP A 689 -7.76 -10.39 4.51
N SER A 690 -8.68 -11.33 4.79
CA SER A 690 -8.78 -11.97 6.11
C SER A 690 -7.52 -12.75 6.49
N SER A 691 -6.72 -13.21 5.53
CA SER A 691 -5.44 -13.85 5.80
C SER A 691 -4.40 -12.83 6.27
N CYS A 692 -4.38 -11.64 5.67
CA CYS A 692 -3.54 -10.50 6.08
C CYS A 692 -3.90 -10.04 7.51
N VAL A 693 -5.19 -9.94 7.81
CA VAL A 693 -5.67 -9.61 9.16
C VAL A 693 -5.25 -10.69 10.17
N ALA A 694 -5.36 -11.97 9.83
CA ALA A 694 -4.92 -13.05 10.71
C ALA A 694 -3.41 -13.01 10.96
N ALA A 695 -2.60 -12.69 9.94
CA ALA A 695 -1.16 -12.49 10.09
C ALA A 695 -0.85 -11.27 10.98
N ALA A 696 -1.56 -10.14 10.78
CA ALA A 696 -1.42 -8.95 11.60
C ALA A 696 -1.78 -9.20 13.07
N GLN A 697 -2.81 -9.99 13.35
CA GLN A 697 -3.19 -10.39 14.71
C GLN A 697 -2.14 -11.24 15.43
N ILE A 698 -1.21 -11.86 14.69
CA ILE A 698 -0.12 -12.66 15.27
C ILE A 698 1.14 -11.81 15.41
N THR A 699 1.47 -11.03 14.38
CA THR A 699 2.76 -10.31 14.27
C THR A 699 2.72 -8.91 14.89
N CYS A 700 1.55 -8.27 14.95
CA CYS A 700 1.42 -6.86 15.34
C CYS A 700 0.68 -6.66 16.67
N ALA A 701 0.33 -7.76 17.36
CA ALA A 701 -0.57 -7.72 18.49
C ALA A 701 0.12 -7.27 19.78
N GLY A 702 0.17 -5.96 19.97
CA GLY A 702 0.45 -5.36 21.26
C GLY A 702 1.91 -5.02 21.54
N GLY A 703 2.11 -4.08 22.45
CA GLY A 703 3.41 -3.47 22.75
C GLY A 703 3.25 -1.97 23.01
N CYS A 704 4.17 -1.39 23.77
CA CYS A 704 4.15 0.06 23.99
C CYS A 704 4.57 0.80 22.72
N GLY A 705 3.75 1.75 22.31
CA GLY A 705 4.07 2.63 21.19
C GLY A 705 3.75 2.07 19.82
N LEU A 706 3.20 0.85 19.74
CA LEU A 706 2.67 0.31 18.49
C LEU A 706 1.28 0.90 18.24
N PRO A 707 1.01 1.52 17.07
CA PRO A 707 -0.32 2.04 16.72
C PRO A 707 -1.42 0.99 16.85
N SER A 708 -1.11 -0.26 16.49
CA SER A 708 -1.99 -1.43 16.63
C SER A 708 -2.47 -1.73 18.06
N SER A 709 -1.74 -1.29 19.09
CA SER A 709 -2.10 -1.53 20.49
C SER A 709 -3.30 -0.71 20.97
N GLY A 710 -3.82 0.21 20.13
CA GLY A 710 -4.96 1.06 20.47
C GLY A 710 -4.62 2.17 21.47
N ASN A 711 -5.61 2.94 21.91
CA ASN A 711 -5.39 4.02 22.87
C ASN A 711 -5.16 3.49 24.29
N CYS A 712 -4.51 4.31 25.13
CA CYS A 712 -4.19 3.92 26.52
C CYS A 712 -5.39 3.97 27.48
N TYR A 713 -6.53 4.51 27.05
CA TYR A 713 -7.70 4.79 27.89
C TYR A 713 -8.84 3.79 27.68
N SER A 714 -8.58 2.71 26.96
CA SER A 714 -9.57 1.70 26.58
C SER A 714 -8.99 0.31 26.69
N THR A 715 -9.81 -0.66 27.08
CA THR A 715 -9.33 -2.02 27.29
C THR A 715 -9.08 -2.72 25.95
N SER A 716 -7.97 -3.44 25.83
CA SER A 716 -7.63 -4.26 24.68
C SER A 716 -7.23 -5.67 25.12
N PRO A 717 -7.56 -6.71 24.32
CA PRO A 717 -7.01 -8.05 24.55
C PRO A 717 -5.48 -8.12 24.33
N THR A 718 -4.90 -7.15 23.61
CA THR A 718 -3.46 -7.07 23.35
C THR A 718 -2.73 -6.31 24.47
N PRO A 719 -1.45 -6.61 24.74
CA PRO A 719 -0.65 -5.84 25.67
C PRO A 719 -0.33 -4.43 25.14
N GLY A 720 -0.05 -3.50 26.05
CA GLY A 720 0.38 -2.13 25.74
C GLY A 720 -0.68 -1.23 25.12
N CYS A 721 -0.25 -0.02 24.76
CA CYS A 721 -1.05 0.98 24.03
C CYS A 721 -0.13 1.86 23.16
N ALA A 722 -0.73 2.60 22.22
CA ALA A 722 -0.04 3.35 21.17
C ALA A 722 0.72 4.60 21.66
N ASP A 723 0.35 5.21 22.79
CA ASP A 723 1.19 6.23 23.42
C ASP A 723 2.30 5.53 24.22
N ALA A 724 3.48 5.45 23.60
CA ALA A 724 4.69 4.87 24.19
C ALA A 724 5.00 5.41 25.59
N SER A 725 4.92 6.73 25.77
CA SER A 725 5.27 7.39 27.03
C SER A 725 4.28 7.02 28.13
N CYS A 726 2.98 7.05 27.81
CA CYS A 726 1.95 6.63 28.75
C CYS A 726 2.05 5.14 29.08
N CYS A 727 2.19 4.30 28.05
CA CYS A 727 2.31 2.86 28.18
C CYS A 727 3.46 2.45 29.12
N LEU A 728 4.66 2.99 28.88
CA LEU A 728 5.84 2.73 29.71
C LEU A 728 5.64 3.25 31.14
N ALA A 729 4.97 4.38 31.33
CA ALA A 729 4.67 4.91 32.65
C ALA A 729 3.71 4.00 33.45
N VAL A 730 2.72 3.39 32.79
CA VAL A 730 1.82 2.41 33.39
C VAL A 730 2.61 1.15 33.80
N CYS A 731 3.42 0.63 32.88
CA CYS A 731 4.13 -0.65 33.08
C CYS A 731 5.38 -0.56 33.96
N ALA A 732 5.87 0.65 34.27
CA ALA A 732 7.07 0.85 35.09
C ALA A 732 6.96 0.27 36.52
N ALA A 733 5.74 0.04 37.02
CA ALA A 733 5.51 -0.61 38.30
C ALA A 733 5.41 -2.14 38.12
N GLU A 734 6.15 -2.91 38.93
CA GLU A 734 6.18 -4.39 38.85
C GLU A 734 4.77 -5.02 38.87
N GLU A 735 3.84 -4.44 39.63
CA GLU A 735 2.46 -4.92 39.75
C GLU A 735 1.58 -4.67 38.50
N PHE A 736 2.01 -3.78 37.60
CA PHE A 736 1.37 -3.45 36.32
C PHE A 736 2.20 -3.89 35.10
N SER A 737 3.31 -4.62 35.29
CA SER A 737 4.12 -5.17 34.19
C SER A 737 3.30 -6.02 33.21
N TYR A 738 2.29 -6.74 33.72
CA TYR A 738 1.37 -7.54 32.91
C TYR A 738 0.58 -6.72 31.88
N CYS A 739 0.41 -5.41 32.09
CA CYS A 739 -0.24 -4.51 31.13
C CYS A 739 0.51 -4.50 29.79
N CYS A 740 1.83 -4.68 29.82
CA CYS A 740 2.70 -4.70 28.66
C CYS A 740 3.14 -6.11 28.22
N GLU A 741 2.89 -7.14 29.03
CA GLU A 741 3.30 -8.51 28.73
C GLU A 741 2.13 -9.44 28.37
N ILE A 742 0.90 -9.10 28.78
CA ILE A 742 -0.24 -10.00 28.69
C ILE A 742 -1.45 -9.34 28.03
N ARG A 743 -1.91 -8.20 28.55
CA ARG A 743 -3.12 -7.50 28.06
C ARG A 743 -3.28 -6.12 28.68
N TRP A 744 -4.00 -5.24 27.99
CA TRP A 744 -4.39 -3.93 28.50
C TRP A 744 -5.82 -3.96 29.08
N ASP A 745 -5.98 -4.27 30.37
CA ASP A 745 -7.30 -4.37 31.01
C ASP A 745 -7.72 -3.11 31.80
N ALA A 746 -8.86 -3.17 32.50
CA ALA A 746 -9.45 -2.02 33.18
C ALA A 746 -8.54 -1.42 34.27
N ASP A 747 -7.70 -2.23 34.93
CA ASP A 747 -6.75 -1.74 35.92
C ASP A 747 -5.60 -0.97 35.24
N CYS A 748 -5.19 -1.39 34.03
CA CYS A 748 -4.24 -0.66 33.19
C CYS A 748 -4.80 0.70 32.76
N VAL A 749 -6.08 0.73 32.35
CA VAL A 749 -6.79 1.96 31.99
C VAL A 749 -6.88 2.93 33.17
N GLU A 750 -7.34 2.48 34.35
CA GLU A 750 -7.41 3.33 35.56
C GLU A 750 -6.04 3.93 35.91
N ARG A 751 -4.96 3.13 35.73
CA ARG A 751 -3.59 3.59 35.94
C ARG A 751 -3.16 4.62 34.91
N ALA A 752 -3.51 4.42 33.64
CA ALA A 752 -3.23 5.35 32.54
C ALA A 752 -3.91 6.69 32.78
N GLU A 753 -5.19 6.68 33.18
CA GLU A 753 -5.92 7.90 33.54
C GLU A 753 -5.22 8.67 34.67
N ALA A 754 -4.70 7.96 35.68
CA ALA A 754 -4.02 8.59 36.80
C ALA A 754 -2.63 9.16 36.48
N LEU A 755 -1.98 8.70 35.41
CA LEU A 755 -0.61 9.08 35.04
C LEU A 755 -0.52 10.00 33.83
N CYS A 756 -1.46 9.85 32.89
CA CYS A 756 -1.38 10.38 31.54
C CYS A 756 -2.59 11.25 31.19
N GLU A 757 -3.31 11.79 32.18
CA GLU A 757 -4.50 12.62 31.96
C GLU A 757 -4.22 13.76 30.96
N ASP A 758 -3.03 14.38 31.04
CA ASP A 758 -2.61 15.48 30.17
C ASP A 758 -2.43 15.08 28.68
N ASN A 759 -2.32 13.79 28.36
CA ASN A 759 -2.17 13.29 26.99
C ASN A 759 -3.52 12.93 26.34
N ARG A 760 -4.63 13.00 27.09
CA ARG A 760 -5.96 12.65 26.58
C ARG A 760 -6.41 13.72 25.56
N PRO A 761 -6.87 13.31 24.36
CA PRO A 761 -7.44 14.25 23.41
C PRO A 761 -8.64 15.01 23.97
N GLU A 762 -8.69 16.31 23.68
CA GLU A 762 -9.81 17.18 24.06
C GLU A 762 -10.83 17.26 22.91
N CYS A 763 -12.11 17.47 23.24
CA CYS A 763 -13.12 17.79 22.23
C CYS A 763 -12.70 19.01 21.42
N GLY A 764 -12.80 18.93 20.08
CA GLY A 764 -12.39 20.03 19.20
C GLY A 764 -10.90 20.08 18.87
N GLN A 765 -10.10 19.13 19.37
CA GLN A 765 -8.67 19.13 19.09
C GLN A 765 -8.40 18.95 17.58
N ILE A 766 -7.55 19.82 17.04
CA ILE A 766 -7.19 19.80 15.62
C ILE A 766 -6.39 18.54 15.31
N GLY A 767 -6.81 17.85 14.25
CA GLY A 767 -6.25 16.55 13.88
C GLY A 767 -6.94 15.37 14.55
N LEU A 768 -8.09 15.57 15.18
CA LEU A 768 -9.02 14.47 15.38
C LEU A 768 -9.85 14.27 14.10
N PRO A 769 -10.27 13.03 13.78
CA PRO A 769 -11.30 12.80 12.78
C PRO A 769 -12.63 13.46 13.18
N GLY A 770 -13.46 13.73 12.17
CA GLY A 770 -14.84 14.20 12.34
C GLY A 770 -15.65 13.30 13.26
N CYS A 771 -16.65 13.86 13.92
CA CYS A 771 -17.48 13.12 14.88
C CYS A 771 -18.33 12.01 14.23
N ASN A 772 -18.40 11.98 12.89
CA ASN A 772 -19.02 10.93 12.10
C ASN A 772 -18.10 9.76 11.73
N ILE A 773 -16.86 9.74 12.25
CA ILE A 773 -15.89 8.66 12.02
C ILE A 773 -15.56 8.00 13.35
N ALA A 774 -15.86 6.70 13.45
CA ALA A 774 -15.48 5.91 14.61
C ALA A 774 -13.96 5.72 14.68
N ARG A 775 -13.40 5.69 15.89
CA ARG A 775 -11.97 5.53 16.15
C ARG A 775 -11.70 4.95 17.53
N ARG A 776 -10.59 4.22 17.64
CA ARG A 776 -10.09 3.66 18.90
C ARG A 776 -9.38 4.71 19.74
N GLY A 777 -10.06 5.80 20.08
CA GLY A 777 -9.58 6.85 20.97
C GLY A 777 -10.67 7.87 21.29
N PRO A 778 -10.57 8.62 22.39
CA PRO A 778 -11.65 9.49 22.85
C PRO A 778 -11.69 10.80 22.06
N ALA A 779 -12.87 11.44 22.09
CA ALA A 779 -13.18 12.71 21.46
C ALA A 779 -13.11 12.73 19.91
N CYS A 780 -13.66 13.79 19.34
CA CYS A 780 -13.64 14.11 17.91
C CYS A 780 -13.38 15.61 17.69
N SER A 781 -13.18 16.02 16.44
CA SER A 781 -12.74 17.36 16.04
C SER A 781 -13.79 18.47 16.08
N ASP A 782 -15.09 18.15 16.16
CA ASP A 782 -16.13 19.16 16.35
C ASP A 782 -16.38 19.37 17.84
N GLU A 783 -15.88 20.48 18.39
CA GLU A 783 -15.97 20.80 19.82
C GLU A 783 -17.41 20.75 20.35
N ASP A 784 -18.34 21.42 19.67
CA ASP A 784 -19.73 21.55 20.13
C ASP A 784 -20.46 20.20 20.08
N CYS A 785 -20.27 19.43 19.00
CA CYS A 785 -20.88 18.11 18.87
C CYS A 785 -20.27 17.10 19.85
N CYS A 786 -18.94 17.10 19.95
CA CYS A 786 -18.21 16.26 20.89
C CYS A 786 -18.68 16.50 22.33
N GLU A 787 -18.70 17.75 22.80
CA GLU A 787 -19.15 18.08 24.15
C GLU A 787 -20.60 17.64 24.40
N ALA A 788 -21.47 17.75 23.40
CA ALA A 788 -22.87 17.36 23.51
C ALA A 788 -23.05 15.84 23.65
N VAL A 789 -22.35 15.04 22.83
CA VAL A 789 -22.36 13.57 22.92
C VAL A 789 -21.71 13.10 24.23
N CYS A 790 -20.59 13.71 24.60
CA CYS A 790 -19.87 13.41 25.84
C CYS A 790 -20.69 13.69 27.11
N ALA A 791 -21.64 14.64 27.04
CA ALA A 791 -22.57 14.90 28.13
C ALA A 791 -23.68 13.82 28.25
N ILE A 792 -23.90 13.03 27.20
CA ILE A 792 -24.84 11.91 27.17
C ILE A 792 -24.12 10.62 27.59
N ASP A 793 -22.95 10.35 26.99
CA ASP A 793 -22.10 9.21 27.28
C ASP A 793 -20.64 9.63 27.48
N SER A 794 -20.13 9.49 28.70
CA SER A 794 -18.75 9.85 29.01
C SER A 794 -17.73 8.89 28.39
N PHE A 795 -18.15 7.68 27.97
CA PHE A 795 -17.28 6.75 27.26
C PHE A 795 -16.66 7.40 26.01
N CYS A 796 -17.42 8.24 25.30
CA CYS A 796 -16.98 8.94 24.09
C CYS A 796 -15.82 9.92 24.32
N CYS A 797 -15.68 10.52 25.52
CA CYS A 797 -14.56 11.40 25.87
C CYS A 797 -13.53 10.76 26.80
N GLU A 798 -13.85 9.65 27.44
CA GLU A 798 -12.96 9.01 28.42
C GLU A 798 -12.21 7.81 27.82
N SER A 799 -12.83 7.09 26.90
CA SER A 799 -12.31 5.84 26.35
C SER A 799 -12.21 5.86 24.83
N GLU A 800 -13.32 5.73 24.11
CA GLU A 800 -13.33 5.61 22.65
C GLU A 800 -14.50 6.34 22.01
N TRP A 801 -14.24 6.94 20.86
CA TRP A 801 -15.27 7.44 19.95
C TRP A 801 -15.69 6.32 19.00
N ASP A 802 -16.51 5.38 19.48
CA ASP A 802 -16.94 4.21 18.71
C ASP A 802 -18.18 4.48 17.82
N GLU A 803 -18.72 3.42 17.19
CA GLU A 803 -19.93 3.52 16.36
C GLU A 803 -21.16 4.00 17.16
N THR A 804 -21.25 3.69 18.45
CA THR A 804 -22.34 4.19 19.30
C THR A 804 -22.24 5.70 19.47
N CYS A 805 -21.02 6.23 19.62
CA CYS A 805 -20.76 7.67 19.65
C CYS A 805 -21.16 8.33 18.32
N VAL A 806 -20.83 7.70 17.19
CA VAL A 806 -21.24 8.17 15.85
C VAL A 806 -22.75 8.15 15.69
N GLU A 807 -23.46 7.09 16.06
CA GLU A 807 -24.92 7.02 15.97
C GLU A 807 -25.61 8.14 16.76
N MET A 808 -25.08 8.49 17.94
CA MET A 808 -25.62 9.58 18.77
C MET A 808 -25.58 10.95 18.08
N ILE A 809 -24.63 11.20 17.16
CA ILE A 809 -24.48 12.51 16.52
C ILE A 809 -25.72 12.89 15.71
N TYR A 810 -26.43 11.90 15.13
CA TYR A 810 -27.54 12.15 14.21
C TYR A 810 -28.81 12.61 14.91
N SER A 811 -28.88 12.48 16.25
CA SER A 811 -30.04 12.91 17.05
C SER A 811 -29.69 13.90 18.18
N THR A 812 -28.40 14.15 18.42
CA THR A 812 -27.93 15.01 19.51
C THR A 812 -27.89 16.49 19.13
N ARG A 813 -28.51 17.34 19.96
CA ARG A 813 -28.43 18.79 19.79
C ARG A 813 -27.00 19.28 20.06
N GLY A 814 -26.44 20.09 19.16
CA GLY A 814 -25.02 20.44 19.14
C GLY A 814 -24.27 19.77 17.98
N CYS A 815 -24.86 18.73 17.38
CA CYS A 815 -24.31 18.00 16.22
C CYS A 815 -25.02 18.36 14.91
N GLU A 816 -25.64 19.54 14.80
CA GLU A 816 -26.47 19.90 13.65
C GLU A 816 -25.69 19.89 12.31
N ARG A 817 -24.36 20.00 12.34
CA ARG A 817 -23.48 19.84 11.18
C ARG A 817 -23.63 18.48 10.49
N TYR A 818 -23.89 17.42 11.25
CA TYR A 818 -24.01 16.04 10.77
C TYR A 818 -25.46 15.63 10.48
N GLN A 819 -26.43 16.49 10.83
CA GLN A 819 -27.86 16.21 10.76
C GLN A 819 -28.48 16.80 9.50
N TYR A 820 -28.14 16.21 8.36
CA TYR A 820 -28.55 16.73 7.05
C TYR A 820 -30.07 16.71 6.83
N GLY A 821 -30.74 15.69 7.39
CA GLY A 821 -32.17 15.45 7.21
C GLY A 821 -32.57 14.96 5.82
N CYS A 822 -33.85 14.62 5.67
CA CYS A 822 -34.42 14.15 4.41
C CYS A 822 -34.29 15.18 3.27
N GLY A 823 -33.91 14.71 2.09
CA GLY A 823 -33.78 15.54 0.89
C GLY A 823 -32.47 16.31 0.78
N SER A 824 -31.55 16.13 1.72
CA SER A 824 -30.22 16.72 1.61
C SER A 824 -29.35 15.90 0.65
N ALA A 825 -28.63 16.58 -0.24
CA ALA A 825 -27.64 15.92 -1.10
C ALA A 825 -26.58 15.14 -0.29
N CYS A 826 -26.30 15.54 0.96
CA CYS A 826 -25.34 14.86 1.82
C CYS A 826 -25.89 13.66 2.58
N ALA A 827 -27.21 13.40 2.50
CA ALA A 827 -27.82 12.27 3.18
C ALA A 827 -27.54 10.92 2.50
N GLY A 828 -27.06 10.89 1.24
CA GLY A 828 -26.82 9.67 0.49
C GLY A 828 -27.96 9.32 -0.49
N ASN A 829 -27.75 8.34 -1.36
CA ASN A 829 -28.74 7.89 -2.34
C ASN A 829 -29.84 7.07 -1.64
N CYS A 830 -31.11 7.33 -1.96
CA CYS A 830 -32.23 6.58 -1.40
C CYS A 830 -32.25 5.09 -1.78
N CYS A 831 -31.63 4.70 -2.88
CA CYS A 831 -31.82 3.39 -3.50
C CYS A 831 -30.74 2.37 -3.13
N GLU A 832 -29.70 2.81 -2.43
CA GLU A 832 -28.56 1.99 -2.02
C GLU A 832 -28.34 2.17 -0.53
N ALA A 833 -27.89 1.11 0.15
CA ALA A 833 -27.57 1.17 1.56
C ALA A 833 -26.33 2.03 1.82
N HIS A 834 -26.32 2.77 2.92
CA HIS A 834 -25.19 3.57 3.37
C HIS A 834 -25.22 3.79 4.90
N ASP A 835 -24.11 4.29 5.46
CA ASP A 835 -23.92 4.36 6.91
C ASP A 835 -24.59 5.57 7.58
N THR A 836 -24.97 6.61 6.81
CA THR A 836 -25.70 7.77 7.33
C THR A 836 -27.21 7.55 7.32
N PRO A 837 -27.98 8.16 8.23
CA PRO A 837 -29.44 8.19 8.13
C PRO A 837 -29.92 9.15 7.03
N TRP A 838 -31.21 9.05 6.70
CA TRP A 838 -31.90 9.80 5.64
C TRP A 838 -31.43 9.46 4.23
N CYS A 839 -32.01 10.10 3.21
CA CYS A 839 -31.52 10.04 1.85
C CYS A 839 -31.81 11.35 1.11
N ASN A 840 -31.26 11.50 -0.09
CA ASN A 840 -31.18 12.75 -0.85
C ASN A 840 -32.48 13.19 -1.54
N ASP A 841 -33.56 12.42 -1.46
CA ASP A 841 -34.88 12.83 -1.90
C ASP A 841 -35.85 12.96 -0.71
N GLU A 842 -36.39 14.16 -0.53
CA GLU A 842 -37.25 14.49 0.62
C GLU A 842 -38.50 13.61 0.67
N ALA A 843 -39.15 13.38 -0.49
CA ALA A 843 -40.42 12.66 -0.53
C ALA A 843 -40.23 11.15 -0.34
N CYS A 844 -39.19 10.58 -0.93
CA CYS A 844 -38.79 9.19 -0.71
C CYS A 844 -38.37 8.99 0.74
N CYS A 845 -37.42 9.80 1.23
CA CYS A 845 -36.92 9.73 2.60
C CYS A 845 -38.06 9.81 3.62
N ASP A 846 -38.92 10.83 3.54
CA ASP A 846 -40.06 10.98 4.45
C ASP A 846 -40.98 9.75 4.43
N ALA A 847 -41.19 9.14 3.27
CA ALA A 847 -42.02 7.94 3.15
C ALA A 847 -41.39 6.74 3.87
N ILE A 848 -40.07 6.55 3.75
CA ILE A 848 -39.34 5.46 4.40
C ILE A 848 -39.19 5.71 5.91
N CYS A 849 -38.89 6.93 6.35
CA CYS A 849 -38.85 7.29 7.79
C CYS A 849 -40.16 6.96 8.52
N ASN A 850 -41.30 7.10 7.83
CA ASN A 850 -42.62 6.80 8.40
C ASN A 850 -42.89 5.29 8.50
N ILE A 851 -42.17 4.46 7.73
CA ILE A 851 -42.23 3.01 7.79
C ILE A 851 -41.33 2.51 8.91
N ASP A 852 -40.07 2.96 8.92
CA ASP A 852 -39.10 2.67 9.97
C ASP A 852 -38.30 3.92 10.31
N ILE A 853 -38.36 4.31 11.59
CA ILE A 853 -37.65 5.48 12.09
C ILE A 853 -36.14 5.26 12.12
N PHE A 854 -35.68 3.99 12.15
CA PHE A 854 -34.26 3.65 12.14
C PHE A 854 -33.53 4.21 10.92
N CYS A 855 -34.21 4.24 9.77
CA CYS A 855 -33.71 4.86 8.53
C CYS A 855 -33.35 6.35 8.68
N CYS A 856 -33.86 7.01 9.72
CA CYS A 856 -33.78 8.46 9.90
C CYS A 856 -33.22 8.88 11.27
N ASP A 857 -32.93 7.91 12.14
CA ASP A 857 -32.32 8.13 13.45
C ASP A 857 -30.95 7.43 13.57
N VAL A 858 -30.68 6.40 12.77
CA VAL A 858 -29.44 5.58 12.91
C VAL A 858 -28.69 5.48 11.58
N ARG A 859 -29.23 4.78 10.58
CA ARG A 859 -28.57 4.58 9.28
C ARG A 859 -29.55 4.16 8.20
N TRP A 860 -29.19 4.40 6.94
CA TRP A 860 -29.94 3.94 5.78
C TRP A 860 -29.42 2.57 5.32
N ASP A 861 -29.80 1.51 6.02
CA ASP A 861 -29.33 0.15 5.73
C ASP A 861 -30.00 -0.48 4.48
N GLU A 862 -29.68 -1.75 4.22
CA GLU A 862 -30.27 -2.56 3.15
C GLU A 862 -31.80 -2.63 3.23
N PHE A 863 -32.37 -2.61 4.43
CA PHE A 863 -33.83 -2.59 4.57
C PHE A 863 -34.41 -1.24 4.13
N CYS A 864 -33.77 -0.13 4.47
CA CYS A 864 -34.19 1.20 4.03
C CYS A 864 -34.12 1.33 2.50
N ALA A 865 -33.01 0.89 1.90
CA ALA A 865 -32.81 0.89 0.44
C ALA A 865 -33.81 -0.02 -0.28
N ALA A 866 -33.98 -1.27 0.17
CA ALA A 866 -34.95 -2.21 -0.42
C ALA A 866 -36.40 -1.69 -0.29
N THR A 867 -36.74 -1.07 0.84
CA THR A 867 -38.06 -0.45 1.03
C THR A 867 -38.21 0.75 0.10
N ALA A 868 -37.16 1.54 -0.13
CA ALA A 868 -37.18 2.66 -1.08
C ALA A 868 -37.38 2.18 -2.53
N ASN A 869 -36.66 1.15 -2.96
CA ASN A 869 -36.76 0.60 -4.32
C ASN A 869 -38.19 0.12 -4.65
N THR A 870 -38.93 -0.38 -3.66
CA THR A 870 -40.30 -0.89 -3.86
C THR A 870 -41.40 0.11 -3.49
N ASN A 871 -41.07 1.28 -2.93
CA ASN A 871 -42.07 2.25 -2.47
C ASN A 871 -42.52 3.18 -3.60
N PRO A 872 -43.83 3.30 -3.89
CA PRO A 872 -44.35 4.19 -4.92
C PRO A 872 -44.00 5.68 -4.73
N ALA A 873 -43.67 6.11 -3.50
CA ALA A 873 -43.20 7.46 -3.23
C ALA A 873 -41.77 7.70 -3.76
N CYS A 874 -40.98 6.64 -3.94
CA CYS A 874 -39.58 6.66 -4.33
C CYS A 874 -39.34 6.34 -5.82
N SER A 875 -40.35 5.86 -6.56
CA SER A 875 -40.21 5.40 -7.95
C SER A 875 -39.64 6.41 -8.96
N ARG A 876 -39.55 7.70 -8.60
CA ARG A 876 -38.88 8.72 -9.42
C ARG A 876 -37.36 8.68 -9.26
N VAL A 877 -36.89 8.36 -8.07
CA VAL A 877 -35.48 8.44 -7.63
C VAL A 877 -34.85 7.07 -7.66
N CYS A 878 -35.64 6.04 -7.32
CA CYS A 878 -35.33 4.63 -7.49
C CYS A 878 -36.17 4.06 -8.62
N PRO A 879 -35.87 4.38 -9.89
CA PRO A 879 -36.54 3.74 -11.01
C PRO A 879 -36.09 2.28 -11.09
N ASP A 880 -37.01 1.39 -11.43
CA ASP A 880 -36.64 0.01 -11.75
C ASP A 880 -35.61 -0.02 -12.90
N PRO A 881 -34.61 -0.90 -12.84
CA PRO A 881 -33.64 -1.09 -13.92
C PRO A 881 -34.37 -1.42 -15.23
N PRO A 882 -33.92 -0.91 -16.39
CA PRO A 882 -34.59 -1.19 -17.67
C PRO A 882 -34.40 -2.66 -18.08
N CYS A 883 -35.25 -3.15 -18.98
CA CYS A 883 -35.08 -4.45 -19.63
C CYS A 883 -33.66 -4.61 -20.20
N GLY A 884 -33.01 -5.74 -19.89
CA GLY A 884 -31.65 -6.07 -20.35
C GLY A 884 -30.52 -5.60 -19.44
N ASP A 885 -30.83 -4.91 -18.34
CA ASP A 885 -29.83 -4.50 -17.36
C ASP A 885 -29.53 -5.68 -16.39
N PRO A 886 -28.26 -6.04 -16.15
CA PRO A 886 -27.94 -7.08 -15.17
C PRO A 886 -28.51 -6.83 -13.76
N ALA A 887 -28.66 -5.56 -13.35
CA ALA A 887 -29.25 -5.18 -12.07
C ALA A 887 -30.77 -5.40 -12.01
N ALA A 888 -31.43 -5.57 -13.16
CA ALA A 888 -32.85 -5.90 -13.21
C ALA A 888 -33.10 -7.28 -12.57
N GLY A 889 -32.12 -8.18 -12.57
CA GLY A 889 -32.28 -9.55 -12.07
C GLY A 889 -32.66 -10.53 -13.17
N SER A 890 -32.55 -11.83 -12.89
CA SER A 890 -32.69 -12.86 -13.91
C SER A 890 -34.11 -12.98 -14.47
N CYS A 891 -34.26 -13.02 -15.80
CA CYS A 891 -35.58 -13.22 -16.42
C CYS A 891 -36.28 -14.53 -16.03
N CYS A 892 -35.52 -15.54 -15.65
CA CYS A 892 -36.07 -16.87 -15.39
C CYS A 892 -36.47 -17.07 -13.92
N PHE A 893 -36.19 -16.10 -13.04
CA PHE A 893 -36.47 -16.20 -11.61
C PHE A 893 -37.24 -14.98 -11.10
N PRO A 894 -38.18 -15.16 -10.16
CA PRO A 894 -38.85 -14.03 -9.56
C PRO A 894 -37.87 -13.21 -8.69
N HIS A 895 -38.03 -11.89 -8.71
CA HIS A 895 -37.27 -10.95 -7.88
C HIS A 895 -38.11 -9.69 -7.62
N ASP A 896 -37.65 -8.84 -6.71
CA ASP A 896 -38.46 -7.72 -6.19
C ASP A 896 -38.44 -6.46 -7.09
N ASN A 897 -37.52 -6.39 -8.07
CA ASN A 897 -37.46 -5.33 -9.08
C ASN A 897 -38.39 -5.64 -10.27
N ALA A 898 -38.83 -4.62 -11.00
CA ALA A 898 -39.44 -4.81 -12.33
C ALA A 898 -38.38 -5.10 -13.41
N ASN A 899 -38.82 -5.61 -14.57
CA ASN A 899 -37.98 -5.99 -15.72
C ASN A 899 -37.07 -7.19 -15.42
N CYS A 900 -36.13 -7.52 -16.32
CA CYS A 900 -35.13 -8.55 -16.11
C CYS A 900 -33.91 -8.37 -17.03
N ASP A 901 -32.86 -9.16 -16.83
CA ASP A 901 -31.49 -9.01 -17.35
C ASP A 901 -31.29 -9.36 -18.84
N ASP A 902 -32.25 -10.01 -19.49
CA ASP A 902 -32.27 -10.25 -20.92
C ASP A 902 -33.29 -9.32 -21.60
N GLU A 903 -32.79 -8.37 -22.40
CA GLU A 903 -33.60 -7.33 -23.05
C GLU A 903 -34.74 -7.93 -23.89
N THR A 904 -34.45 -8.99 -24.66
CA THR A 904 -35.41 -9.58 -25.59
C THR A 904 -36.49 -10.36 -24.84
N CYS A 905 -36.09 -11.11 -23.81
CA CYS A 905 -37.01 -11.85 -22.97
C CYS A 905 -37.89 -10.91 -22.15
N CYS A 906 -37.26 -9.89 -21.55
CA CYS A 906 -37.94 -8.86 -20.79
C CYS A 906 -39.03 -8.19 -21.64
N GLU A 907 -38.69 -7.64 -22.80
CA GLU A 907 -39.66 -7.01 -23.70
C GLU A 907 -40.81 -7.95 -24.09
N ALA A 908 -40.51 -9.23 -24.35
CA ALA A 908 -41.52 -10.23 -24.71
C ALA A 908 -42.51 -10.52 -23.57
N VAL A 909 -42.02 -10.63 -22.33
CA VAL A 909 -42.87 -10.82 -21.13
C VAL A 909 -43.70 -9.57 -20.86
N CYS A 910 -43.10 -8.40 -21.00
CA CYS A 910 -43.74 -7.11 -20.75
C CYS A 910 -44.87 -6.81 -21.75
N ASP A 911 -44.72 -7.26 -23.00
CA ASP A 911 -45.78 -7.21 -24.02
C ASP A 911 -47.00 -8.09 -23.65
N ILE A 912 -46.80 -9.12 -22.83
CA ILE A 912 -47.85 -10.05 -22.39
C ILE A 912 -48.50 -9.56 -21.10
N ASP A 913 -47.68 -9.19 -20.11
CA ASP A 913 -48.12 -8.63 -18.84
C ASP A 913 -47.27 -7.40 -18.45
N PRO A 914 -47.79 -6.18 -18.68
CA PRO A 914 -47.10 -4.96 -18.28
C PRO A 914 -46.81 -4.85 -16.78
N PHE A 915 -47.49 -5.64 -15.92
CA PHE A 915 -47.17 -5.67 -14.49
C PHE A 915 -45.71 -6.08 -14.23
N CYS A 916 -45.12 -6.89 -15.11
CA CYS A 916 -43.74 -7.36 -15.02
C CYS A 916 -42.70 -6.26 -15.24
N CYS A 917 -43.01 -5.21 -16.02
CA CYS A 917 -42.16 -4.03 -16.19
C CYS A 917 -42.58 -2.81 -15.36
N ASP A 918 -43.83 -2.79 -14.87
CA ASP A 918 -44.38 -1.62 -14.18
C ASP A 918 -44.35 -1.76 -12.65
N VAL A 919 -44.20 -2.97 -12.12
CA VAL A 919 -44.35 -3.22 -10.68
C VAL A 919 -43.31 -4.19 -10.10
N VAL A 920 -43.24 -5.43 -10.59
CA VAL A 920 -42.35 -6.46 -10.04
C VAL A 920 -42.25 -7.65 -10.99
N TRP A 921 -41.08 -8.26 -11.09
CA TRP A 921 -40.87 -9.51 -11.80
C TRP A 921 -41.19 -10.70 -10.88
N ASP A 922 -42.47 -10.96 -10.66
CA ASP A 922 -42.90 -12.04 -9.76
C ASP A 922 -42.89 -13.44 -10.43
N GLY A 923 -43.36 -14.46 -9.71
CA GLY A 923 -43.40 -15.82 -10.23
C GLY A 923 -44.28 -16.02 -11.47
N ALA A 924 -45.22 -15.11 -11.74
CA ALA A 924 -45.97 -15.13 -13.00
C ALA A 924 -45.13 -14.57 -14.16
N CYS A 925 -44.36 -13.52 -13.93
CA CYS A 925 -43.42 -12.95 -14.91
C CYS A 925 -42.37 -13.98 -15.35
N ALA A 926 -41.72 -14.63 -14.37
CA ALA A 926 -40.80 -15.72 -14.64
C ALA A 926 -41.46 -16.90 -15.38
N ALA A 927 -42.73 -17.23 -15.07
CA ALA A 927 -43.44 -18.28 -15.79
C ALA A 927 -43.78 -17.92 -17.26
N ILE A 928 -44.08 -16.64 -17.53
CA ILE A 928 -44.25 -16.14 -18.90
C ILE A 928 -42.91 -16.18 -19.63
N ALA A 929 -41.82 -15.76 -18.97
CA ALA A 929 -40.47 -15.80 -19.49
C ALA A 929 -40.05 -17.21 -19.92
N ILE A 930 -40.30 -18.21 -19.06
CA ILE A 930 -40.03 -19.63 -19.37
C ILE A 930 -40.80 -20.11 -20.60
N SER A 931 -42.01 -19.61 -20.84
CA SER A 931 -42.81 -20.04 -21.98
C SER A 931 -42.50 -19.33 -23.29
N GLU A 932 -41.91 -18.14 -23.24
CA GLU A 932 -41.79 -17.24 -24.39
C GLU A 932 -40.34 -16.89 -24.74
N CYS A 933 -39.38 -17.19 -23.85
CA CYS A 933 -37.98 -16.81 -24.01
C CYS A 933 -37.04 -18.01 -24.15
N ASP A 934 -36.22 -18.00 -25.20
CA ASP A 934 -35.17 -19.00 -25.42
C ASP A 934 -34.09 -18.99 -24.32
N VAL A 935 -33.90 -17.84 -23.63
CA VAL A 935 -32.93 -17.70 -22.52
C VAL A 935 -33.27 -18.60 -21.33
N CYS A 936 -34.54 -19.00 -21.20
CA CYS A 936 -35.03 -19.90 -20.16
C CYS A 936 -35.21 -21.34 -20.67
N GLU A 937 -34.83 -21.68 -21.90
CA GLU A 937 -34.91 -23.06 -22.41
C GLU A 937 -33.73 -23.92 -21.89
N GLY A 938 -34.02 -24.84 -20.96
CA GLY A 938 -33.16 -26.01 -20.71
C GLY A 938 -32.85 -26.39 -19.26
N GLY A 939 -33.40 -25.70 -18.27
CA GLY A 939 -33.26 -26.05 -16.85
C GLY A 939 -34.53 -26.66 -16.26
N LEU A 940 -34.37 -27.54 -15.26
CA LEU A 940 -35.40 -27.80 -14.26
C LEU A 940 -35.82 -26.45 -13.64
N SER A 941 -37.04 -26.32 -13.12
CA SER A 941 -37.48 -25.09 -12.47
C SER A 941 -38.25 -25.38 -11.20
N CYS A 942 -38.45 -24.36 -10.38
CA CYS A 942 -39.33 -24.48 -9.23
C CYS A 942 -40.74 -24.90 -9.63
N GLY A 943 -41.20 -26.03 -9.09
CA GLY A 943 -42.48 -26.64 -9.42
C GLY A 943 -42.45 -27.61 -10.59
N ASP A 944 -41.30 -27.82 -11.23
CA ASP A 944 -41.16 -28.82 -12.28
C ASP A 944 -41.35 -30.23 -11.68
N PRO A 945 -42.28 -31.05 -12.22
CA PRO A 945 -42.44 -32.44 -11.78
C PRO A 945 -41.17 -33.29 -11.89
N GLU A 946 -40.24 -32.92 -12.77
CA GLU A 946 -38.97 -33.59 -13.02
C GLU A 946 -37.86 -33.11 -12.06
N ALA A 947 -38.06 -32.01 -11.33
CA ALA A 947 -37.10 -31.41 -10.40
C ALA A 947 -37.01 -32.11 -9.04
N GLY A 948 -37.47 -33.35 -8.91
CA GLY A 948 -37.43 -34.04 -7.60
C GLY A 948 -38.40 -33.45 -6.57
N SER A 949 -38.35 -33.96 -5.33
CA SER A 949 -39.31 -33.60 -4.29
C SER A 949 -38.69 -32.65 -3.28
N CYS A 950 -39.42 -31.58 -2.91
CA CYS A 950 -38.94 -30.60 -1.92
C CYS A 950 -38.60 -31.21 -0.54
N CYS A 951 -39.08 -32.42 -0.27
CA CYS A 951 -38.92 -33.09 1.02
C CYS A 951 -37.68 -33.99 1.10
N ASN A 952 -36.95 -34.20 0.01
CA ASN A 952 -35.84 -35.15 -0.04
C ASN A 952 -34.67 -34.55 -0.80
N GLU A 953 -33.46 -34.94 -0.41
CA GLU A 953 -32.25 -34.53 -1.09
C GLU A 953 -32.21 -35.11 -2.51
N HIS A 954 -31.64 -34.34 -3.44
CA HIS A 954 -31.32 -34.80 -4.78
C HIS A 954 -30.27 -33.90 -5.45
N ASP A 955 -29.56 -34.49 -6.40
CA ASP A 955 -28.38 -33.91 -7.05
C ASP A 955 -28.74 -32.86 -8.11
N GLU A 956 -30.03 -32.69 -8.41
CA GLU A 956 -30.55 -31.63 -9.28
C GLU A 956 -31.03 -30.41 -8.46
N PRO A 957 -30.92 -29.18 -8.98
CA PRO A 957 -31.51 -28.00 -8.34
C PRO A 957 -33.05 -28.01 -8.41
N TYR A 958 -33.68 -27.13 -7.64
CA TYR A 958 -35.15 -26.92 -7.56
C TYR A 958 -35.93 -28.05 -6.90
N CYS A 959 -37.25 -27.94 -6.82
CA CYS A 959 -38.11 -29.02 -6.37
C CYS A 959 -39.53 -28.90 -6.94
N ASN A 960 -40.29 -29.98 -6.91
CA ASN A 960 -41.59 -30.09 -7.58
C ASN A 960 -42.78 -29.32 -6.97
N ASP A 961 -42.59 -28.56 -5.89
CA ASP A 961 -43.60 -27.62 -5.37
C ASP A 961 -43.12 -26.19 -5.63
N ALA A 962 -43.76 -25.51 -6.59
CA ALA A 962 -43.35 -24.18 -7.03
C ALA A 962 -43.25 -23.17 -5.89
N LYS A 963 -44.19 -23.20 -4.93
CA LYS A 963 -44.23 -22.23 -3.85
C LYS A 963 -43.18 -22.53 -2.80
N CYS A 964 -43.00 -23.80 -2.48
CA CYS A 964 -41.95 -24.19 -1.56
C CYS A 964 -40.57 -23.92 -2.15
N CYS A 965 -40.38 -24.31 -3.40
CA CYS A 965 -39.14 -24.12 -4.11
C CYS A 965 -38.72 -22.66 -4.15
N VAL A 966 -39.60 -21.77 -4.64
CA VAL A 966 -39.30 -20.32 -4.72
C VAL A 966 -38.98 -19.74 -3.35
N LEU A 967 -39.69 -20.15 -2.31
CA LEU A 967 -39.44 -19.67 -0.95
C LEU A 967 -38.10 -20.15 -0.40
N VAL A 968 -37.67 -21.38 -0.71
CA VAL A 968 -36.36 -21.89 -0.29
C VAL A 968 -35.24 -21.23 -1.10
N CYS A 969 -35.43 -21.04 -2.42
CA CYS A 969 -34.46 -20.33 -3.27
C CYS A 969 -34.20 -18.90 -2.80
N SER A 970 -35.21 -18.22 -2.25
CA SER A 970 -35.04 -16.85 -1.75
C SER A 970 -34.26 -16.78 -0.44
N PHE A 971 -34.07 -17.90 0.27
CA PHE A 971 -33.24 -17.96 1.47
C PHE A 971 -31.85 -18.52 1.19
N ASP A 972 -31.75 -19.49 0.27
CA ASP A 972 -30.50 -20.08 -0.15
C ASP A 972 -30.56 -20.34 -1.66
N GLU A 973 -29.84 -19.51 -2.42
CA GLU A 973 -29.81 -19.60 -3.88
C GLU A 973 -29.18 -20.90 -4.37
N THR A 974 -28.30 -21.53 -3.58
CA THR A 974 -27.59 -22.77 -3.96
C THR A 974 -28.57 -23.92 -4.21
N CYS A 975 -29.68 -23.95 -3.48
CA CYS A 975 -30.80 -24.87 -3.71
C CYS A 975 -31.36 -24.83 -5.14
N CYS A 976 -31.10 -23.74 -5.86
CA CYS A 976 -31.71 -23.41 -7.13
C CYS A 976 -30.68 -23.12 -8.24
N ILE A 977 -29.39 -23.29 -7.95
CA ILE A 977 -28.30 -23.22 -8.93
C ILE A 977 -27.38 -24.44 -8.92
N SER A 978 -27.30 -25.20 -7.82
CA SER A 978 -26.43 -26.39 -7.70
C SER A 978 -27.20 -27.69 -7.50
N GLU A 979 -27.78 -27.91 -6.32
CA GLU A 979 -28.44 -29.17 -5.93
C GLU A 979 -29.40 -28.93 -4.76
N TRP A 980 -30.40 -29.82 -4.60
CA TRP A 980 -31.34 -29.76 -3.50
C TRP A 980 -30.82 -30.58 -2.32
N ASP A 981 -29.94 -29.98 -1.52
CA ASP A 981 -29.20 -30.64 -0.45
C ASP A 981 -29.96 -30.70 0.90
N THR A 982 -29.24 -31.11 1.97
CA THR A 982 -29.80 -31.19 3.33
C THR A 982 -30.34 -29.84 3.81
N THR A 983 -29.67 -28.74 3.49
CA THR A 983 -30.07 -27.37 3.87
C THR A 983 -31.37 -27.00 3.18
N CYS A 984 -31.48 -27.28 1.87
CA CYS A 984 -32.70 -27.05 1.09
C CYS A 984 -33.90 -27.81 1.64
N VAL A 985 -33.71 -29.07 2.02
CA VAL A 985 -34.76 -29.89 2.65
C VAL A 985 -35.15 -29.35 4.03
N ILE A 986 -34.20 -28.84 4.82
CA ILE A 986 -34.49 -28.24 6.14
C ILE A 986 -35.30 -26.95 5.99
N LEU A 987 -34.90 -26.07 5.07
CA LEU A 987 -35.65 -24.85 4.76
C LEU A 987 -37.06 -25.20 4.25
N ALA A 988 -37.18 -26.19 3.37
CA ALA A 988 -38.47 -26.67 2.86
C ALA A 988 -39.37 -27.24 3.96
N GLN A 989 -38.83 -28.02 4.89
CA GLN A 989 -39.58 -28.54 6.02
C GLN A 989 -40.06 -27.42 6.96
N THR A 990 -39.20 -26.43 7.18
CA THR A 990 -39.45 -25.31 8.08
C THR A 990 -40.52 -24.37 7.54
N PHE A 991 -40.43 -24.00 6.27
CA PHE A 991 -41.27 -22.96 5.67
C PHE A 991 -42.47 -23.51 4.89
N CYS A 992 -42.38 -24.73 4.37
CA CYS A 992 -43.41 -25.30 3.49
C CYS A 992 -44.17 -26.49 4.09
N GLY A 993 -43.70 -27.06 5.20
CA GLY A 993 -44.39 -28.13 5.93
C GLY A 993 -44.46 -29.46 5.18
N CYS A 994 -43.48 -29.76 4.33
CA CYS A 994 -43.47 -30.96 3.52
C CYS A 994 -42.92 -32.16 4.31
N GLY A 995 -43.73 -33.21 4.50
CA GLY A 995 -43.39 -34.41 5.28
C GLY A 995 -44.03 -34.43 6.67
N SER A 996 -44.64 -35.56 7.06
CA SER A 996 -45.12 -35.73 8.43
C SER A 996 -43.92 -35.89 9.36
N VAL A 997 -43.68 -34.88 10.21
CA VAL A 997 -42.71 -34.90 11.31
C VAL A 997 -43.03 -36.06 12.26
N ALA A 998 -42.44 -37.22 11.99
CA ALA A 998 -42.37 -38.33 12.93
C ALA A 998 -41.03 -38.27 13.68
N GLY A 999 -40.80 -37.14 14.33
CA GLY A 999 -39.58 -36.83 15.08
C GLY A 999 -39.38 -35.32 15.03
N GLY A 1000 -39.79 -34.61 16.09
CA GLY A 1000 -39.67 -33.15 16.16
C GLY A 1000 -38.25 -32.68 15.86
N VAL A 1001 -38.14 -31.45 15.33
CA VAL A 1001 -36.86 -30.74 15.18
C VAL A 1001 -36.17 -30.70 16.56
N ASP A 1002 -34.94 -31.20 16.64
CA ASP A 1002 -34.18 -31.20 17.88
C ASP A 1002 -33.76 -29.77 18.24
N GLN A 1003 -33.88 -29.42 19.51
CA GLN A 1003 -33.60 -28.07 20.00
C GLN A 1003 -32.11 -27.71 19.84
N SER A 1004 -31.24 -28.73 19.83
CA SER A 1004 -29.80 -28.58 19.56
C SER A 1004 -29.50 -28.10 18.14
N THR A 1005 -30.35 -28.43 17.16
CA THR A 1005 -30.20 -27.99 15.76
C THR A 1005 -30.63 -26.54 15.59
N VAL A 1006 -31.66 -26.10 16.31
CA VAL A 1006 -32.10 -24.70 16.34
C VAL A 1006 -31.06 -23.82 17.05
N GLU A 1007 -30.48 -24.31 18.15
CA GLU A 1007 -29.39 -23.61 18.86
C GLU A 1007 -28.12 -23.52 18.01
N SER A 1008 -27.78 -24.57 17.25
CA SER A 1008 -26.67 -24.55 16.28
C SER A 1008 -26.88 -23.58 15.11
N MET A 1009 -28.13 -23.33 14.71
CA MET A 1009 -28.46 -22.36 13.65
C MET A 1009 -28.45 -20.91 14.15
N ILE A 1010 -28.72 -20.69 15.43
CA ILE A 1010 -28.60 -19.37 16.08
C ILE A 1010 -27.12 -19.04 16.34
N GLU A 1011 -26.33 -19.99 16.85
CA GLU A 1011 -24.88 -19.79 17.09
C GLU A 1011 -24.07 -19.67 15.80
N GLY A 1012 -24.57 -20.21 14.69
CA GLY A 1012 -23.98 -20.08 13.35
C GLY A 1012 -24.46 -18.88 12.53
N GLY A 1013 -25.39 -18.06 13.05
CA GLY A 1013 -25.89 -16.85 12.38
C GLY A 1013 -26.94 -17.07 11.27
N PHE A 1014 -27.50 -18.28 11.14
CA PHE A 1014 -28.43 -18.64 10.05
C PHE A 1014 -29.92 -18.35 10.35
N LEU A 1015 -30.26 -17.96 11.59
CA LEU A 1015 -31.63 -17.59 12.00
C LEU A 1015 -31.60 -16.33 12.87
N ASP A 1016 -32.37 -15.31 12.50
CA ASP A 1016 -32.56 -14.09 13.31
C ASP A 1016 -33.60 -14.28 14.44
N GLU A 1017 -33.66 -13.33 15.38
CA GLU A 1017 -34.57 -13.40 16.53
C GLU A 1017 -36.06 -13.43 16.11
N ARG A 1018 -36.40 -12.89 14.93
CA ARG A 1018 -37.77 -12.92 14.37
C ARG A 1018 -38.13 -14.30 13.82
N GLY A 1019 -37.20 -15.00 13.17
CA GLY A 1019 -37.34 -16.38 12.70
C GLY A 1019 -37.52 -17.37 13.85
N ALA A 1020 -36.77 -17.18 14.94
CA ALA A 1020 -36.92 -17.97 16.17
C ALA A 1020 -38.31 -17.80 16.81
N ALA A 1021 -38.85 -16.58 16.85
CA ALA A 1021 -40.18 -16.29 17.38
C ALA A 1021 -41.31 -16.90 16.53
N HIS A 1022 -41.12 -17.04 15.21
CA HIS A 1022 -42.07 -17.69 14.31
C HIS A 1022 -42.11 -19.21 14.52
N LEU A 1023 -40.94 -19.84 14.75
CA LEU A 1023 -40.81 -21.27 15.01
C LEU A 1023 -41.50 -21.70 16.31
N GLU A 1024 -41.42 -20.89 17.37
CA GLU A 1024 -42.16 -21.10 18.63
C GLU A 1024 -43.70 -21.01 18.46
N ALA A 1025 -44.17 -20.18 17.53
CA ALA A 1025 -45.59 -20.01 17.26
C ALA A 1025 -46.18 -21.22 16.50
N VAL A 1026 -45.42 -21.78 15.56
CA VAL A 1026 -45.83 -22.94 14.74
C VAL A 1026 -45.85 -24.25 15.55
N THR A 1027 -44.90 -24.42 16.47
CA THR A 1027 -44.84 -25.61 17.36
C THR A 1027 -45.99 -25.66 18.38
N ARG A 1028 -46.50 -24.51 18.87
CA ARG A 1028 -47.69 -24.47 19.75
C ARG A 1028 -49.00 -24.81 19.02
N SER A 1029 -49.14 -24.45 17.74
CA SER A 1029 -50.34 -24.72 16.92
C SER A 1029 -50.56 -26.22 16.67
N SER A 1030 -49.49 -27.00 16.57
CA SER A 1030 -49.53 -28.44 16.28
C SER A 1030 -49.93 -29.32 17.48
N ALA A 1031 -49.90 -28.79 18.71
CA ALA A 1031 -50.26 -29.54 19.92
C ALA A 1031 -51.78 -29.62 20.19
N GLU A 1032 -52.62 -28.77 19.57
CA GLU A 1032 -54.06 -28.68 19.88
C GLU A 1032 -54.98 -29.52 18.98
N LYS A 1033 -54.47 -30.23 17.95
CA LYS A 1033 -55.29 -30.91 16.92
C LYS A 1033 -55.16 -32.44 16.80
N ALA A 1034 -54.84 -33.17 17.86
CA ALA A 1034 -54.91 -34.64 17.85
C ALA A 1034 -56.26 -35.18 18.39
N PRO A 1035 -57.09 -35.89 17.59
CA PRO A 1035 -58.33 -36.49 18.07
C PRO A 1035 -58.08 -37.84 18.77
N ALA A 1036 -58.71 -38.04 19.92
CA ALA A 1036 -58.65 -39.27 20.71
C ALA A 1036 -59.19 -40.50 19.94
N LYS A 1037 -58.38 -41.56 19.82
CA LYS A 1037 -58.82 -42.91 19.41
C LYS A 1037 -58.85 -43.85 20.61
N ALA A 1038 -60.05 -44.34 20.94
CA ALA A 1038 -60.30 -45.43 21.88
C ALA A 1038 -59.86 -46.80 21.32
N PRO A 1039 -59.54 -47.80 22.16
CA PRO A 1039 -58.82 -48.99 21.74
C PRO A 1039 -59.74 -50.13 21.27
N GLN A 1040 -59.32 -50.88 20.24
CA GLN A 1040 -59.79 -52.25 20.03
C GLN A 1040 -58.64 -53.24 19.79
N LYS A 1041 -58.49 -54.10 20.81
CA LYS A 1041 -58.01 -55.49 20.87
C LYS A 1041 -57.94 -56.18 19.48
N LYS A 1042 -56.87 -56.89 19.13
CA LYS A 1042 -56.35 -58.10 19.79
C LYS A 1042 -54.96 -58.43 19.29
#